data_AF-A0A816VFQ8-F1
#
_entry.id   AF-A0A816VFQ8-F1
#
_cell.length_a   1.000
_cell.length_b   1.000
_cell.length_c   1.000
_cell.angle_alpha   90.00
_cell.angle_beta   90.00
_cell.angle_gamma   90.00
#
_symmetry.space_group_name_H-M   'P 1'
#
loop_
_entity.id
_entity.type
_entity.pdbx_description
1 polymer ?
#
loop_
_entity_poly.entity_id
_entity_poly.type
_entity_poly.pdbx_seq_one_letter_code
_entity_poly.pdbx_strand_id
1 'polypeptide(L)'
;MPNQDCLINDYVNFDANDFQYATDRLSEIENKLVSDGYVRIQFCENDLPTSHNEIKVIEDFFVDFITKLGCECLTHNADEKSFVWHVRPMACTQDIDSSLARSHTDHEFPFHTDCSYESNPPEYMALFVLEQDQLGGGQFEVIQMSNVIKLLSEESRKILAAEDFKISVPLEFRKAKDIDHIYGPILLDRHQVRYRPDILLDHKCRALDELESIISQVPKHIPKLEKYTMILLNNRKYLHARTKILDPRRHLLRIRFNRRVPYNIFSIYNEAKLRSEYLTLPNTLLDYFQDQHSRLYKTLKLIIQQYNQTTEVGAEIRRTFQFEPKIHDVLCELNIHRPEFVMGNYRPDILFTTGHHFSMNGKLRFEPKICEINARFAWNGYLLAAAICPGDNENQISVNFDTMLNTICESSQFDTTKSMTILKSKEHGFDIHLFQKYWINKYHQNCCIIHPDQLHVVDGQLFDQNEEHPIQQMILELHQDEILALPEDIIHSLIHSSQIRYMNDLRTIFLVHDKRMFSLLSNQAFLNALWQADYDQTKILTQLIPTTYVIGQMPSYVRECVLAMKSNWCIKPNLGGKGENMSIGTDVSKEDWSHLLFDPNHQEWIVQQYQESVQYTSMNLSGMLFCCNDHCFNIGPIRLSPNKIVNICNGGCFIRPFVHRRHVHCSEEGEILTKTKLHEQLQLFRLSHQQWNRNIYFSSSGGSGGKRLFFATDIQENQRQREILVDMMLAQNVLSETDVCLNLFHSNNIYRSLEIFNDFCSLANCTVLPMGSGADDTKILQIIEYFRPNVIMGSPYRLMQLALFIEEHRQSNEKFHFEKIFFACEPLDNLKRDYFKRIYNCSMCLGFYGSAETGVFACQTPAHATTQLYMYPKELVRVEIVNRQIIVTNVVRRRNQLVRFNTSDLGRLIPTHDNEKYGLVEVQQSQRLIDLAPAAIMKSDVEECMNQFDLIEWQLIIENDPRGNNRTMLTFYYVEKTIMSSEYLKTCVETYLKQCLGSSFPIEDSFIIRFESILYQTLIRDQTSNKLLKIIDRRF
;
A
#
# COMPACT_ATOMS: atom_id res chain seq x y z
N MET A 1 30.70 -0.31 18.99
CA MET A 1 29.33 -0.32 19.52
C MET A 1 28.53 0.68 18.71
N PRO A 2 27.61 0.25 17.83
CA PRO A 2 26.68 1.15 17.17
C PRO A 2 25.54 1.50 18.13
N ASN A 3 25.14 2.77 18.16
CA ASN A 3 24.10 3.34 19.03
C ASN A 3 22.74 2.61 18.87
N GLN A 4 22.10 2.33 20.01
CA GLN A 4 20.83 1.60 20.15
C GLN A 4 19.56 2.40 19.77
N ASP A 5 19.68 3.67 19.37
CA ASP A 5 18.53 4.59 19.35
C ASP A 5 17.93 4.90 17.96
N CYS A 6 17.98 3.96 17.00
CA CYS A 6 17.30 4.14 15.71
C CYS A 6 16.48 2.90 15.31
N LEU A 7 15.44 2.59 16.09
CA LEU A 7 14.47 1.52 15.81
C LEU A 7 13.04 1.97 16.10
N ILE A 8 12.41 2.74 15.20
CA ILE A 8 10.96 3.03 15.22
C ILE A 8 10.49 2.98 13.76
N ASN A 9 9.89 1.90 13.26
CA ASN A 9 8.45 1.59 13.36
C ASN A 9 8.19 0.11 13.01
N ASP A 10 8.26 -0.79 14.00
CA ASP A 10 7.46 -2.04 14.11
C ASP A 10 7.52 -2.54 15.57
N TYR A 11 7.79 -1.64 16.53
CA TYR A 11 7.92 -2.03 17.93
C TYR A 11 6.52 -2.28 18.47
N VAL A 12 6.23 -3.53 18.84
CA VAL A 12 5.01 -3.82 19.58
C VAL A 12 5.13 -3.14 20.93
N ASN A 13 4.25 -2.17 21.19
CA ASN A 13 4.14 -1.57 22.50
C ASN A 13 3.49 -2.58 23.44
N PHE A 14 4.32 -3.39 24.08
CA PHE A 14 3.88 -4.42 25.03
C PHE A 14 2.99 -3.85 26.13
N ASP A 15 3.27 -2.63 26.61
CA ASP A 15 2.48 -1.97 27.67
C ASP A 15 1.07 -1.58 27.19
N ALA A 16 0.91 -1.24 25.91
CA ALA A 16 -0.41 -0.95 25.31
C ALA A 16 -1.26 -2.21 25.11
N ASN A 17 -0.68 -3.39 25.32
CA ASN A 17 -1.32 -4.69 25.19
C ASN A 17 -1.55 -5.37 26.55
N ASP A 18 -1.50 -4.58 27.63
CA ASP A 18 -1.85 -4.96 28.99
C ASP A 18 -3.32 -4.62 29.28
N PHE A 19 -4.13 -5.66 29.50
CA PHE A 19 -5.56 -5.56 29.76
C PHE A 19 -5.88 -5.93 31.20
N GLN A 20 -6.85 -5.23 31.79
CA GLN A 20 -7.62 -5.76 32.91
C GLN A 20 -8.82 -6.51 32.33
N TYR A 21 -9.10 -7.72 32.82
CA TYR A 21 -10.16 -8.54 32.27
C TYR A 21 -11.55 -7.91 32.47
N ALA A 22 -12.31 -7.84 31.38
CA ALA A 22 -13.73 -7.51 31.36
C ALA A 22 -14.39 -8.24 30.17
N THR A 23 -15.56 -8.85 30.39
CA THR A 23 -16.20 -9.75 29.42
C THR A 23 -16.60 -9.07 28.11
N ASP A 24 -16.81 -7.76 28.13
CA ASP A 24 -17.13 -6.91 26.97
C ASP A 24 -15.92 -6.59 26.08
N ARG A 25 -14.70 -6.92 26.52
CA ARG A 25 -13.45 -6.63 25.78
C ARG A 25 -12.86 -7.81 25.01
N LEU A 26 -13.55 -8.95 24.93
CA LEU A 26 -13.04 -10.15 24.23
C LEU A 26 -12.67 -9.88 22.77
N SER A 27 -13.48 -9.12 22.03
CA SER A 27 -13.18 -8.76 20.63
C SER A 27 -11.97 -7.84 20.52
N GLU A 28 -11.72 -6.97 21.50
CA GLU A 28 -10.53 -6.11 21.54
C GLU A 28 -9.27 -6.94 21.79
N ILE A 29 -9.33 -7.89 22.73
CA ILE A 29 -8.27 -8.86 23.01
C ILE A 29 -7.95 -9.69 21.77
N GLU A 30 -8.97 -10.21 21.09
CA GLU A 30 -8.80 -10.97 19.85
C GLU A 30 -8.10 -10.11 18.77
N ASN A 31 -8.61 -8.90 18.53
CA ASN A 31 -8.04 -8.00 17.53
C ASN A 31 -6.57 -7.69 17.80
N LYS A 32 -6.21 -7.46 19.08
CA LYS A 32 -4.82 -7.20 19.49
C LYS A 32 -3.92 -8.42 19.39
N LEU A 33 -4.42 -9.59 19.75
CA LEU A 33 -3.69 -10.84 19.55
C LEU A 33 -3.41 -11.09 18.06
N VAL A 34 -4.36 -10.77 17.18
CA VAL A 34 -4.20 -10.91 15.73
C VAL A 34 -3.22 -9.87 15.16
N SER A 35 -3.36 -8.60 15.55
CA SER A 35 -2.54 -7.52 15.01
C SER A 35 -1.09 -7.61 15.50
N ASP A 36 -0.92 -7.75 16.81
CA ASP A 36 0.37 -7.55 17.49
C ASP A 36 1.01 -8.90 17.86
N GLY A 37 0.21 -9.97 17.94
CA GLY A 37 0.70 -11.31 18.29
C GLY A 37 1.07 -11.47 19.78
N TYR A 38 0.73 -10.51 20.63
CA TYR A 38 0.97 -10.54 22.07
C TYR A 38 -0.13 -9.80 22.82
N VAL A 39 -0.64 -10.41 23.89
CA VAL A 39 -1.57 -9.80 24.85
C VAL A 39 -1.24 -10.29 26.25
N ARG A 40 -1.22 -9.38 27.23
CA ARG A 40 -1.20 -9.72 28.66
C ARG A 40 -2.52 -9.29 29.28
N ILE A 41 -3.10 -10.16 30.10
CA ILE A 41 -4.39 -9.94 30.74
C ILE A 41 -4.23 -10.19 32.23
N GLN A 42 -4.59 -9.23 33.06
CA GLN A 42 -4.68 -9.39 34.50
C GLN A 42 -6.11 -9.70 34.91
N PHE A 43 -6.29 -10.78 35.68
CA PHE A 43 -7.57 -11.15 36.28
C PHE A 43 -7.58 -10.79 37.77
N CYS A 44 -8.74 -10.39 38.27
CA CYS A 44 -9.03 -10.26 39.69
C CYS A 44 -9.57 -11.58 40.25
N GLU A 45 -9.55 -11.76 41.58
CA GLU A 45 -10.09 -12.97 42.21
C GLU A 45 -11.57 -13.22 41.87
N ASN A 46 -12.37 -12.17 41.76
CA ASN A 46 -13.79 -12.25 41.41
C ASN A 46 -14.05 -12.69 39.96
N ASP A 47 -13.06 -12.59 39.08
CA ASP A 47 -13.20 -12.98 37.67
C ASP A 47 -13.09 -14.50 37.46
N LEU A 48 -12.51 -15.18 38.45
CA LEU A 48 -12.28 -16.61 38.41
C LEU A 48 -13.48 -17.37 39.03
N PRO A 49 -13.66 -18.67 38.75
CA PRO A 49 -14.80 -19.42 39.30
C PRO A 49 -14.72 -19.62 40.82
N THR A 50 -15.82 -19.38 41.55
CA THR A 50 -15.92 -19.32 43.03
C THR A 50 -15.37 -20.53 43.82
N SER A 51 -15.13 -21.67 43.19
CA SER A 51 -14.47 -22.86 43.76
C SER A 51 -12.99 -22.95 43.39
N HIS A 52 -12.24 -21.84 43.49
CA HIS A 52 -10.83 -21.71 43.09
C HIS A 52 -9.86 -22.69 43.76
N ASN A 53 -10.27 -23.36 44.85
CA ASN A 53 -9.45 -24.37 45.53
C ASN A 53 -9.35 -25.70 44.77
N GLU A 54 -10.16 -25.90 43.72
CA GLU A 54 -10.04 -27.05 42.82
C GLU A 54 -9.35 -26.63 41.52
N ILE A 55 -8.09 -27.03 41.35
CA ILE A 55 -7.27 -26.69 40.18
C ILE A 55 -7.95 -27.02 38.84
N LYS A 56 -8.78 -28.07 38.83
CA LYS A 56 -9.54 -28.52 37.66
C LYS A 56 -10.51 -27.45 37.15
N VAL A 57 -11.13 -26.69 38.05
CA VAL A 57 -12.09 -25.64 37.68
C VAL A 57 -11.37 -24.47 36.99
N ILE A 58 -10.14 -24.17 37.40
CA ILE A 58 -9.31 -23.15 36.74
C ILE A 58 -8.81 -23.63 35.37
N GLU A 59 -8.49 -24.91 35.23
CA GLU A 59 -8.16 -25.50 33.91
C GLU A 59 -9.32 -25.36 32.93
N ASP A 60 -10.53 -25.69 33.37
CA ASP A 60 -11.73 -25.63 32.53
C ASP A 60 -12.06 -24.18 32.15
N PHE A 61 -11.89 -23.22 33.09
CA PHE A 61 -11.95 -21.79 32.79
C PHE A 61 -10.91 -21.36 31.73
N PHE A 62 -9.67 -21.84 31.85
CA PHE A 62 -8.61 -21.48 30.93
C PHE A 62 -8.91 -21.98 29.50
N VAL A 63 -9.42 -23.20 29.36
CA VAL A 63 -9.85 -23.76 28.06
C VAL A 63 -11.07 -23.01 27.50
N ASP A 64 -12.07 -22.72 28.34
CA ASP A 64 -13.27 -21.98 27.95
C ASP A 64 -12.93 -20.57 27.46
N PHE A 65 -12.01 -19.86 28.14
CA PHE A 65 -11.54 -18.54 27.74
C PHE A 65 -10.92 -18.54 26.34
N ILE A 66 -10.00 -19.48 26.06
CA ILE A 66 -9.38 -19.62 24.73
C ILE A 66 -10.44 -19.95 23.67
N THR A 67 -11.43 -20.79 24.01
CA THR A 67 -12.52 -21.15 23.10
C THR A 67 -13.40 -19.94 22.76
N LYS A 68 -13.71 -19.09 23.75
CA LYS A 68 -14.47 -17.84 23.57
C LYS A 68 -13.74 -16.77 22.75
N LEU A 69 -12.41 -16.81 22.69
CA LEU A 69 -11.62 -16.02 21.75
C LEU A 69 -11.66 -16.55 20.30
N GLY A 70 -12.54 -17.52 20.00
CA GLY A 70 -12.64 -18.11 18.67
C GLY A 70 -11.44 -18.98 18.30
N CYS A 71 -10.80 -19.61 19.28
CA CYS A 71 -9.62 -20.45 19.09
C CYS A 71 -9.88 -21.93 19.44
N GLU A 72 -9.03 -22.82 18.95
CA GLU A 72 -9.07 -24.26 19.23
C GLU A 72 -7.82 -24.68 20.03
N CYS A 73 -8.03 -25.31 21.19
CA CYS A 73 -6.97 -25.83 22.04
C CYS A 73 -6.36 -27.12 21.46
N LEU A 74 -5.05 -27.26 21.55
CA LEU A 74 -4.29 -28.41 21.05
C LEU A 74 -3.84 -29.32 22.19
N THR A 75 -3.80 -30.62 21.94
CA THR A 75 -3.30 -31.60 22.92
C THR A 75 -1.78 -31.61 23.00
N HIS A 76 -1.23 -31.76 24.21
CA HIS A 76 0.22 -31.80 24.44
C HIS A 76 0.86 -33.15 24.12
N ASN A 77 0.08 -34.23 24.15
CA ASN A 77 0.52 -35.60 23.88
C ASN A 77 -0.62 -36.41 23.25
N ALA A 78 -0.48 -37.74 23.18
CA ALA A 78 -1.48 -38.64 22.58
C ALA A 78 -2.81 -38.74 23.38
N ASP A 79 -2.89 -38.15 24.58
CA ASP A 79 -4.13 -38.08 25.35
C ASP A 79 -5.03 -36.95 24.83
N GLU A 80 -6.21 -37.31 24.34
CA GLU A 80 -7.23 -36.41 23.78
C GLU A 80 -7.74 -35.35 24.79
N LYS A 81 -7.48 -35.53 26.09
CA LYS A 81 -7.89 -34.57 27.13
C LYS A 81 -6.75 -33.69 27.66
N SER A 82 -5.54 -33.84 27.13
CA SER A 82 -4.36 -33.10 27.60
C SER A 82 -4.23 -31.71 26.95
N PHE A 83 -5.21 -30.82 27.18
CA PHE A 83 -5.16 -29.43 26.67
C PHE A 83 -4.31 -28.50 27.56
N VAL A 84 -4.34 -28.72 28.87
CA VAL A 84 -3.65 -27.88 29.85
C VAL A 84 -2.41 -28.58 30.37
N TRP A 85 -1.27 -27.88 30.31
CA TRP A 85 0.02 -28.38 30.77
C TRP A 85 0.51 -27.60 31.99
N HIS A 86 0.76 -28.29 33.10
CA HIS A 86 1.34 -27.65 34.28
C HIS A 86 2.84 -27.40 34.09
N VAL A 87 3.27 -26.15 34.32
CA VAL A 87 4.66 -25.70 34.28
C VAL A 87 5.09 -25.34 35.71
N ARG A 88 5.70 -26.31 36.39
CA ARG A 88 6.24 -26.20 37.76
C ARG A 88 7.46 -27.12 37.94
N PRO A 89 8.46 -26.73 38.75
CA PRO A 89 9.60 -27.60 39.04
C PRO A 89 9.16 -28.81 39.87
N MET A 90 9.60 -30.01 39.50
CA MET A 90 9.35 -31.23 40.27
C MET A 90 10.59 -31.62 41.11
N ALA A 91 10.38 -32.16 42.31
CA ALA A 91 11.49 -32.64 43.14
C ALA A 91 12.19 -33.82 42.45
N CYS A 92 13.47 -33.66 42.14
CA CYS A 92 14.28 -34.67 41.47
C CYS A 92 14.44 -35.88 42.41
N THR A 93 13.76 -36.99 42.10
CA THR A 93 14.09 -38.31 42.67
C THR A 93 15.17 -38.91 41.77
N GLN A 94 16.22 -39.46 42.37
CA GLN A 94 17.52 -39.75 41.73
C GLN A 94 17.52 -40.74 40.55
N ASP A 95 16.36 -41.19 40.04
CA ASP A 95 16.25 -42.24 39.01
C ASP A 95 15.45 -41.84 37.74
N ILE A 96 15.07 -40.58 37.52
CA ILE A 96 14.22 -40.15 36.37
C ILE A 96 14.81 -38.96 35.60
N ASP A 97 16.09 -39.01 35.23
CA ASP A 97 16.77 -37.83 34.65
C ASP A 97 16.60 -37.71 33.11
N SER A 98 16.22 -38.77 32.40
CA SER A 98 16.19 -38.76 30.92
C SER A 98 14.82 -38.59 30.26
N SER A 99 13.72 -38.51 31.03
CA SER A 99 12.35 -38.43 30.48
C SER A 99 11.53 -37.24 31.00
N LEU A 100 12.12 -36.36 31.80
CA LEU A 100 11.41 -35.21 32.36
C LEU A 100 11.36 -34.07 31.33
N ALA A 101 10.17 -33.54 31.06
CA ALA A 101 10.02 -32.38 30.17
C ALA A 101 10.77 -31.17 30.74
N ARG A 102 11.42 -30.37 29.88
CA ARG A 102 12.15 -29.14 30.30
C ARG A 102 11.33 -28.20 31.19
N SER A 103 10.02 -28.10 30.93
CA SER A 103 9.08 -27.30 31.73
C SER A 103 8.93 -27.75 33.19
N HIS A 104 9.35 -28.97 33.52
CA HIS A 104 9.33 -29.54 34.88
C HIS A 104 10.69 -29.50 35.59
N THR A 105 11.73 -28.97 34.92
CA THR A 105 13.06 -28.73 35.49
C THR A 105 13.18 -27.29 36.01
N ASP A 106 14.10 -27.05 36.94
CA ASP A 106 14.43 -25.71 37.48
C ASP A 106 15.44 -24.93 36.60
N HIS A 107 16.06 -25.59 35.62
CA HIS A 107 17.08 -25.03 34.74
C HIS A 107 16.57 -23.89 33.84
N GLU A 108 17.50 -23.09 33.29
CA GLU A 108 17.17 -22.12 32.25
C GLU A 108 16.63 -22.81 30.98
N PHE A 109 15.66 -22.17 30.31
CA PHE A 109 15.18 -22.59 29.01
C PHE A 109 15.50 -21.47 28.00
N PRO A 110 16.48 -21.66 27.10
CA PRO A 110 16.85 -20.63 26.11
C PRO A 110 15.71 -20.25 25.16
N PHE A 111 15.91 -19.19 24.39
CA PHE A 111 14.96 -18.71 23.39
C PHE A 111 14.55 -19.80 22.40
N HIS A 112 13.24 -20.05 22.33
CA HIS A 112 12.65 -21.08 21.48
C HIS A 112 11.21 -20.74 21.09
N THR A 113 10.65 -21.57 20.23
CA THR A 113 9.21 -21.69 19.95
C THR A 113 8.70 -23.04 20.45
N ASP A 114 7.48 -23.10 20.96
CA ASP A 114 6.82 -24.34 21.37
C ASP A 114 6.57 -25.24 20.16
N CYS A 115 6.75 -26.56 20.34
CA CYS A 115 6.51 -27.58 19.31
C CYS A 115 7.23 -27.33 17.96
N SER A 116 8.45 -26.77 17.98
CA SER A 116 9.27 -26.60 16.77
C SER A 116 9.53 -27.90 16.01
N TYR A 117 9.40 -29.05 16.68
CA TYR A 117 9.51 -30.41 16.15
C TYR A 117 8.24 -30.97 15.51
N GLU A 118 7.11 -30.24 15.51
CA GLU A 118 5.90 -30.66 14.79
C GLU A 118 5.92 -30.16 13.34
N SER A 119 5.34 -30.91 12.40
CA SER A 119 5.28 -30.50 10.99
C SER A 119 4.59 -29.15 10.82
N ASN A 120 3.55 -28.88 11.62
CA ASN A 120 2.88 -27.59 11.71
C ASN A 120 2.81 -27.12 13.18
N PRO A 121 3.79 -26.34 13.67
CA PRO A 121 3.84 -25.84 15.04
C PRO A 121 2.59 -25.03 15.39
N PRO A 122 2.13 -25.02 16.66
CA PRO A 122 1.02 -24.19 17.11
C PRO A 122 1.20 -22.72 16.72
N GLU A 123 0.11 -22.06 16.33
CA GLU A 123 0.12 -20.63 16.01
C GLU A 123 0.30 -19.77 17.27
N TYR A 124 -0.34 -20.16 18.37
CA TYR A 124 -0.27 -19.45 19.64
C TYR A 124 0.01 -20.38 20.83
N MET A 125 0.51 -19.77 21.90
CA MET A 125 0.54 -20.35 23.23
C MET A 125 -0.05 -19.37 24.25
N ALA A 126 -0.64 -19.91 25.31
CA ALA A 126 -1.13 -19.16 26.45
C ALA A 126 -0.43 -19.65 27.72
N LEU A 127 -0.04 -18.73 28.60
CA LEU A 127 0.42 -19.00 29.96
C LEU A 127 -0.54 -18.37 30.96
N PHE A 128 -0.95 -19.10 31.99
CA PHE A 128 -1.76 -18.59 33.09
C PHE A 128 -1.04 -18.81 34.41
N VAL A 129 -0.87 -17.75 35.21
CA VAL A 129 -0.09 -17.79 36.46
C VAL A 129 -0.99 -18.14 37.64
N LEU A 130 -0.81 -19.32 38.24
CA LEU A 130 -1.47 -19.69 39.49
C LEU A 130 -0.67 -19.20 40.70
N GLU A 131 0.65 -19.41 40.67
CA GLU A 131 1.59 -18.95 41.67
C GLU A 131 2.85 -18.42 41.00
N GLN A 132 3.20 -17.16 41.29
CA GLN A 132 4.39 -16.50 40.76
C GLN A 132 5.65 -16.92 41.53
N ASP A 133 6.83 -16.71 40.92
CA ASP A 133 8.11 -16.87 41.62
C ASP A 133 8.32 -15.70 42.60
N GLN A 134 8.51 -15.98 43.89
CA GLN A 134 8.72 -14.95 44.92
C GLN A 134 10.21 -14.67 45.20
N LEU A 135 11.12 -15.41 44.57
CA LEU A 135 12.57 -15.35 44.78
C LEU A 135 13.31 -14.70 43.60
N GLY A 136 12.59 -14.14 42.63
CA GLY A 136 13.14 -13.44 41.48
C GLY A 136 13.63 -14.35 40.35
N GLY A 137 13.30 -15.64 40.38
CA GLY A 137 13.60 -16.61 39.32
C GLY A 137 12.48 -16.79 38.30
N GLY A 138 12.69 -17.64 37.30
CA GLY A 138 11.65 -18.09 36.37
C GLY A 138 10.98 -16.98 35.56
N GLN A 139 11.72 -15.90 35.28
CA GLN A 139 11.28 -14.78 34.46
C GLN A 139 11.01 -15.25 33.04
N PHE A 140 9.91 -14.78 32.45
CA PHE A 140 9.56 -15.05 31.07
C PHE A 140 10.08 -13.93 30.20
N GLU A 141 10.86 -14.28 29.18
CA GLU A 141 11.49 -13.31 28.29
C GLU A 141 11.00 -13.54 26.86
N VAL A 142 10.77 -12.46 26.12
CA VAL A 142 10.18 -12.51 24.78
C VAL A 142 10.98 -11.64 23.82
N ILE A 143 11.24 -12.16 22.62
CA ILE A 143 11.87 -11.43 21.50
C ILE A 143 10.95 -11.54 20.28
N GLN A 144 10.69 -10.40 19.64
CA GLN A 144 9.93 -10.35 18.39
C GLN A 144 10.82 -10.71 17.20
N MET A 145 10.40 -11.68 16.39
CA MET A 145 11.20 -12.18 15.26
C MET A 145 11.42 -11.14 14.16
N SER A 146 10.54 -10.15 14.01
CA SER A 146 10.76 -9.05 13.06
C SER A 146 12.06 -8.30 13.35
N ASN A 147 12.44 -8.14 14.62
CA ASN A 147 13.69 -7.48 15.02
C ASN A 147 14.91 -8.34 14.70
N VAL A 148 14.77 -9.66 14.81
CA VAL A 148 15.83 -10.63 14.44
C VAL A 148 16.01 -10.68 12.92
N ILE A 149 14.92 -10.82 12.16
CA ILE A 149 14.93 -10.98 10.70
C ILE A 149 15.45 -9.73 9.97
N LYS A 150 15.23 -8.54 10.54
CA LYS A 150 15.79 -7.28 10.03
C LYS A 150 17.31 -7.24 10.06
N LEU A 151 17.92 -7.92 11.04
CA LEU A 151 19.36 -7.95 11.24
C LEU A 151 20.04 -9.11 10.50
N LEU A 152 19.29 -10.15 10.12
CA LEU A 152 19.80 -11.26 9.32
C LEU A 152 20.22 -10.80 7.91
N SER A 153 21.36 -11.30 7.45
CA SER A 153 21.81 -11.17 6.07
C SER A 153 20.82 -11.79 5.06
N GLU A 154 20.79 -11.29 3.83
CA GLU A 154 19.92 -11.83 2.78
C GLU A 154 20.23 -13.29 2.47
N GLU A 155 21.51 -13.67 2.54
CA GLU A 155 21.98 -15.05 2.37
C GLU A 155 21.42 -15.96 3.46
N SER A 156 21.58 -15.58 4.73
CA SER A 156 21.06 -16.38 5.86
C SER A 156 19.54 -16.49 5.85
N ARG A 157 18.82 -15.44 5.46
CA ARG A 157 17.36 -15.52 5.27
C ARG A 157 16.97 -16.53 4.20
N LYS A 158 17.69 -16.58 3.07
CA LYS A 158 17.43 -17.57 2.02
C LYS A 158 17.71 -18.99 2.51
N ILE A 159 18.84 -19.21 3.18
CA ILE A 159 19.23 -20.52 3.72
C ILE A 159 18.19 -21.00 4.74
N LEU A 160 17.88 -20.19 5.75
CA LEU A 160 16.94 -20.55 6.82
C LEU A 160 15.52 -20.80 6.32
N ALA A 161 15.14 -20.24 5.16
CA ALA A 161 13.82 -20.42 4.54
C ALA A 161 13.76 -21.53 3.49
N ALA A 162 14.88 -21.87 2.85
CA ALA A 162 14.92 -22.81 1.73
C ALA A 162 15.46 -24.20 2.11
N GLU A 163 16.31 -24.30 3.13
CA GLU A 163 16.88 -25.57 3.58
C GLU A 163 15.97 -26.29 4.58
N ASP A 164 15.91 -27.62 4.46
CA ASP A 164 15.23 -28.50 5.39
C ASP A 164 16.20 -28.93 6.50
N PHE A 165 16.05 -28.34 7.69
CA PHE A 165 16.85 -28.67 8.86
C PHE A 165 16.27 -29.90 9.57
N LYS A 166 17.14 -30.80 10.03
CA LYS A 166 16.74 -31.97 10.81
C LYS A 166 16.47 -31.59 12.27
N ILE A 167 15.22 -31.76 12.70
CA ILE A 167 14.73 -31.40 14.04
C ILE A 167 14.30 -32.67 14.79
N SER A 168 14.93 -32.98 15.92
CA SER A 168 14.58 -34.16 16.72
C SER A 168 13.27 -33.97 17.49
N VAL A 169 12.44 -35.01 17.55
CA VAL A 169 11.20 -35.04 18.36
C VAL A 169 11.52 -35.58 19.77
N PRO A 170 11.39 -34.76 20.84
CA PRO A 170 11.62 -35.23 22.21
C PRO A 170 10.72 -36.40 22.59
N LEU A 171 11.24 -37.34 23.37
CA LEU A 171 10.58 -38.62 23.69
C LEU A 171 9.21 -38.42 24.35
N GLU A 172 9.11 -37.46 25.26
CA GLU A 172 7.92 -37.16 26.05
C GLU A 172 6.76 -36.55 25.23
N PHE A 173 7.03 -36.08 24.00
CA PHE A 173 6.03 -35.46 23.11
C PHE A 173 5.75 -36.27 21.84
N ARG A 174 6.26 -37.50 21.73
CA ARG A 174 6.01 -38.37 20.56
C ARG A 174 4.54 -38.81 20.51
N LYS A 175 3.82 -38.36 19.48
CA LYS A 175 2.44 -38.76 19.18
C LYS A 175 2.35 -40.10 18.41
N ALA A 176 3.42 -40.49 17.71
CA ALA A 176 3.56 -41.77 17.02
C ALA A 176 4.91 -42.42 17.34
N LYS A 177 4.95 -43.75 17.47
CA LYS A 177 6.17 -44.48 17.88
C LYS A 177 7.31 -44.41 16.84
N ASP A 178 6.98 -44.15 15.58
CA ASP A 178 7.89 -44.32 14.45
C ASP A 178 8.50 -43.01 13.93
N ILE A 179 8.21 -41.86 14.57
CA ILE A 179 8.73 -40.54 14.17
C ILE A 179 9.64 -40.01 15.29
N ASP A 180 10.95 -39.98 15.03
CA ASP A 180 11.98 -39.46 15.95
C ASP A 180 12.61 -38.13 15.51
N HIS A 181 12.34 -37.69 14.27
CA HIS A 181 12.73 -36.39 13.73
C HIS A 181 11.78 -35.92 12.61
N ILE A 182 11.82 -34.62 12.32
CA ILE A 182 11.23 -34.01 11.13
C ILE A 182 12.30 -33.24 10.34
N TYR A 183 11.98 -32.95 9.07
CA TYR A 183 12.74 -32.05 8.22
C TYR A 183 11.87 -30.82 7.94
N GLY A 184 12.43 -29.62 8.09
CA GLY A 184 11.72 -28.40 7.73
C GLY A 184 12.55 -27.14 7.92
N PRO A 185 12.14 -26.02 7.29
CA PRO A 185 12.84 -24.75 7.40
C PRO A 185 12.66 -24.10 8.77
N ILE A 186 13.63 -23.29 9.17
CA ILE A 186 13.61 -22.49 10.41
C ILE A 186 12.73 -21.26 10.22
N LEU A 187 12.84 -20.58 9.06
CA LEU A 187 11.96 -19.49 8.67
C LEU A 187 10.81 -20.03 7.81
N LEU A 188 9.59 -19.97 8.34
CA LEU A 188 8.38 -20.49 7.69
C LEU A 188 7.78 -19.52 6.67
N ASP A 189 7.97 -18.22 6.90
CA ASP A 189 7.55 -17.11 6.04
C ASP A 189 8.37 -15.84 6.40
N ARG A 190 8.09 -14.67 5.78
CA ARG A 190 8.81 -13.40 6.01
C ARG A 190 8.97 -13.01 7.50
N HIS A 191 8.04 -13.43 8.36
CA HIS A 191 8.01 -13.07 9.78
C HIS A 191 7.70 -14.25 10.73
N GLN A 192 7.71 -15.50 10.22
CA GLN A 192 7.37 -16.68 11.01
C GLN A 192 8.59 -17.58 11.21
N VAL A 193 8.72 -18.15 12.40
CA VAL A 193 9.85 -19.00 12.79
C VAL A 193 9.38 -20.30 13.46
N ARG A 194 10.18 -21.35 13.32
CA ARG A 194 10.28 -22.44 14.29
C ARG A 194 11.72 -22.54 14.72
N TYR A 195 11.99 -22.51 16.02
CA TYR A 195 13.37 -22.53 16.48
C TYR A 195 13.46 -23.14 17.88
N ARG A 196 14.37 -24.09 18.04
CA ARG A 196 14.74 -24.63 19.35
C ARG A 196 16.13 -25.26 19.25
N PRO A 197 17.18 -24.62 19.79
CA PRO A 197 18.57 -24.98 19.47
C PRO A 197 18.96 -26.39 19.90
N ASP A 198 18.47 -26.87 21.05
CA ASP A 198 18.88 -28.15 21.64
C ASP A 198 18.41 -29.39 20.86
N ILE A 199 17.48 -29.23 19.91
CA ILE A 199 16.94 -30.32 19.10
C ILE A 199 17.26 -30.19 17.60
N LEU A 200 18.03 -29.17 17.20
CA LEU A 200 18.52 -29.02 15.84
C LEU A 200 19.78 -29.87 15.67
N LEU A 201 19.67 -30.92 14.84
CA LEU A 201 20.79 -31.84 14.62
C LEU A 201 21.82 -31.25 13.65
N ASP A 202 21.38 -30.36 12.74
CA ASP A 202 22.20 -29.70 11.72
C ASP A 202 22.76 -28.34 12.17
N HIS A 203 23.20 -28.24 13.41
CA HIS A 203 23.69 -27.02 14.10
C HIS A 203 24.95 -26.35 13.53
N LYS A 204 25.44 -26.72 12.33
CA LYS A 204 26.75 -26.28 11.80
C LYS A 204 26.63 -25.49 10.48
N CYS A 205 25.64 -24.61 10.37
CA CYS A 205 25.52 -23.71 9.24
C CYS A 205 25.72 -22.26 9.71
N ARG A 206 26.47 -21.47 8.92
CA ARG A 206 26.75 -20.05 9.19
C ARG A 206 25.48 -19.23 9.41
N ALA A 207 24.37 -19.62 8.78
CA ALA A 207 23.08 -18.94 8.94
C ALA A 207 22.47 -19.15 10.33
N LEU A 208 22.67 -20.32 10.96
CA LEU A 208 22.26 -20.59 12.33
C LEU A 208 23.15 -19.84 13.34
N ASP A 209 24.46 -19.81 13.11
CA ASP A 209 25.40 -19.05 13.94
C ASP A 209 25.06 -17.55 13.94
N GLU A 210 24.70 -17.00 12.78
CA GLU A 210 24.25 -15.62 12.64
C GLU A 210 22.93 -15.39 13.38
N LEU A 211 21.96 -16.30 13.23
CA LEU A 211 20.68 -16.24 13.94
C LEU A 211 20.88 -16.20 15.46
N GLU A 212 21.69 -17.09 16.01
CA GLU A 212 21.99 -17.16 17.46
C GLU A 212 22.69 -15.90 17.96
N SER A 213 23.69 -15.43 17.21
CA SER A 213 24.40 -14.19 17.51
C SER A 213 23.45 -12.99 17.57
N ILE A 214 22.52 -12.88 16.62
CA ILE A 214 21.53 -11.80 16.60
C ILE A 214 20.55 -11.92 17.76
N ILE A 215 20.00 -13.12 18.02
CA ILE A 215 19.06 -13.34 19.14
C ILE A 215 19.65 -12.84 20.46
N SER A 216 20.96 -13.03 20.68
CA SER A 216 21.64 -12.55 21.90
C SER A 216 21.79 -11.03 22.01
N GLN A 217 21.64 -10.29 20.90
CA GLN A 217 21.86 -8.84 20.81
C GLN A 217 20.56 -8.04 20.74
N VAL A 218 19.46 -8.64 20.29
CA VAL A 218 18.17 -7.96 20.16
C VAL A 218 17.57 -7.65 21.54
N PRO A 219 16.97 -6.46 21.75
CA PRO A 219 16.25 -6.15 22.99
C PRO A 219 15.16 -7.19 23.28
N LYS A 220 15.17 -7.73 24.51
CA LYS A 220 14.15 -8.63 25.02
C LYS A 220 13.15 -7.89 25.92
N HIS A 221 11.89 -8.27 25.85
CA HIS A 221 10.84 -7.81 26.76
C HIS A 221 10.60 -8.84 27.86
N ILE A 222 10.36 -8.38 29.09
CA ILE A 222 10.15 -9.24 30.26
C ILE A 222 8.79 -8.91 30.88
N PRO A 223 7.72 -9.61 30.48
CA PRO A 223 6.39 -9.42 31.06
C PRO A 223 6.36 -9.72 32.55
N LYS A 224 5.56 -8.96 33.29
CA LYS A 224 5.26 -9.27 34.69
C LYS A 224 4.32 -10.47 34.77
N LEU A 225 4.81 -11.54 35.41
CA LEU A 225 4.05 -12.75 35.72
C LEU A 225 3.46 -12.68 37.13
N GLU A 226 2.51 -11.77 37.34
CA GLU A 226 1.80 -11.67 38.60
C GLU A 226 0.77 -12.80 38.74
N LYS A 227 0.38 -13.12 39.97
CA LYS A 227 -0.68 -14.10 40.21
C LYS A 227 -1.95 -13.70 39.45
N TYR A 228 -2.57 -14.69 38.78
CA TYR A 228 -3.71 -14.52 37.88
C TYR A 228 -3.47 -13.64 36.66
N THR A 229 -2.22 -13.49 36.21
CA THR A 229 -1.92 -12.99 34.87
C THR A 229 -2.06 -14.11 33.83
N MET A 230 -2.66 -13.80 32.67
CA MET A 230 -2.61 -14.60 31.45
C MET A 230 -1.76 -13.89 30.39
N ILE A 231 -0.88 -14.62 29.71
CA ILE A 231 -0.16 -14.13 28.53
C ILE A 231 -0.58 -14.97 27.33
N LEU A 232 -1.03 -14.32 26.26
CA LEU A 232 -1.28 -14.91 24.96
C LEU A 232 -0.16 -14.46 24.01
N LEU A 233 0.51 -15.39 23.35
CA LEU A 233 1.66 -15.12 22.51
C LEU A 233 1.56 -15.90 21.19
N ASN A 234 1.79 -15.22 20.06
CA ASN A 234 1.95 -15.85 18.75
C ASN A 234 3.30 -16.57 18.71
N ASN A 235 3.24 -17.90 18.82
CA ASN A 235 4.38 -18.80 18.94
C ASN A 235 5.26 -18.82 17.68
N ARG A 236 4.77 -18.30 16.55
CA ARG A 236 5.52 -18.25 15.29
C ARG A 236 6.18 -16.89 15.06
N LYS A 237 5.68 -15.81 15.68
CA LYS A 237 6.22 -14.44 15.53
C LYS A 237 7.19 -14.04 16.65
N TYR A 238 7.23 -14.81 17.73
CA TYR A 238 8.03 -14.51 18.90
C TYR A 238 8.86 -15.72 19.33
N LEU A 239 10.07 -15.45 19.79
CA LEU A 239 10.84 -16.40 20.59
C LEU A 239 10.59 -16.09 22.05
N HIS A 240 10.50 -17.13 22.87
CA HIS A 240 10.39 -16.98 24.32
C HIS A 240 11.44 -17.81 25.06
N ALA A 241 11.88 -17.31 26.21
CA ALA A 241 12.83 -17.95 27.10
C ALA A 241 12.32 -17.90 28.55
N ARG A 242 12.94 -18.72 29.39
CA ARG A 242 12.68 -18.76 30.84
C ARG A 242 14.01 -18.78 31.59
N THR A 243 14.23 -17.82 32.49
CA THR A 243 15.39 -17.86 33.38
C THR A 243 15.28 -18.99 34.40
N LYS A 244 16.37 -19.31 35.11
CA LYS A 244 16.38 -20.35 36.15
C LYS A 244 15.28 -20.11 37.18
N ILE A 245 14.49 -21.14 37.52
CA ILE A 245 13.47 -21.04 38.56
C ILE A 245 14.15 -21.10 39.93
N LEU A 246 13.77 -20.20 40.83
CA LEU A 246 14.32 -20.14 42.19
C LEU A 246 13.27 -20.53 43.23
N ASP A 247 11.99 -20.23 43.00
CA ASP A 247 10.90 -20.63 43.89
C ASP A 247 10.27 -21.96 43.45
N PRO A 248 10.39 -23.05 44.23
CA PRO A 248 9.78 -24.34 43.89
C PRO A 248 8.24 -24.30 43.91
N ARG A 249 7.63 -23.27 44.50
CA ARG A 249 6.16 -23.11 44.55
C ARG A 249 5.59 -22.49 43.27
N ARG A 250 6.43 -21.98 42.37
CA ARG A 250 6.00 -21.36 41.10
C ARG A 250 5.17 -22.36 40.30
N HIS A 251 3.96 -21.96 39.92
CA HIS A 251 3.03 -22.82 39.19
C HIS A 251 2.29 -22.04 38.11
N LEU A 252 2.52 -22.41 36.85
CA LEU A 252 1.82 -21.87 35.69
C LEU A 252 1.06 -22.99 34.97
N LEU A 253 0.02 -22.61 34.25
CA LEU A 253 -0.66 -23.45 33.27
C LEU A 253 -0.26 -23.00 31.86
N ARG A 254 -0.15 -23.93 30.92
CA ARG A 254 0.13 -23.65 29.51
C ARG A 254 -0.89 -24.33 28.61
N ILE A 255 -1.48 -23.57 27.69
CA ILE A 255 -2.29 -24.08 26.57
C ILE A 255 -1.59 -23.73 25.26
N ARG A 256 -1.64 -24.63 24.29
CA ARG A 256 -1.29 -24.34 22.89
C ARG A 256 -2.58 -24.28 22.11
N PHE A 257 -2.70 -23.34 21.19
CA PHE A 257 -3.94 -23.18 20.43
C PHE A 257 -3.69 -22.59 19.05
N ASN A 258 -4.62 -22.84 18.15
CA ASN A 258 -4.67 -22.19 16.85
C ASN A 258 -5.90 -21.29 16.79
N ARG A 259 -5.86 -20.26 15.94
CA ARG A 259 -7.11 -19.62 15.56
C ARG A 259 -8.02 -20.68 14.95
N ARG A 260 -9.28 -20.66 15.35
CA ARG A 260 -10.27 -21.50 14.71
C ARG A 260 -10.48 -20.92 13.34
N VAL A 261 -9.80 -21.48 12.34
CA VAL A 261 -10.18 -21.20 10.96
C VAL A 261 -11.59 -21.77 10.85
N PRO A 262 -12.62 -20.96 10.58
CA PRO A 262 -14.00 -21.44 10.60
C PRO A 262 -14.23 -22.56 9.57
N TYR A 263 -13.28 -22.77 8.66
CA TYR A 263 -13.23 -23.88 7.73
C TYR A 263 -11.78 -24.16 7.30
N ASN A 264 -11.37 -25.43 7.24
CA ASN A 264 -10.10 -25.82 6.62
C ASN A 264 -10.29 -25.94 5.11
N ILE A 265 -9.70 -25.03 4.32
CA ILE A 265 -9.80 -25.06 2.85
C ILE A 265 -9.25 -26.34 2.25
N PHE A 266 -8.22 -26.95 2.85
CA PHE A 266 -7.59 -28.16 2.34
C PHE A 266 -8.43 -29.42 2.58
N SER A 267 -9.54 -29.30 3.33
CA SER A 267 -10.55 -30.37 3.35
C SER A 267 -11.28 -30.51 2.01
N ILE A 268 -11.12 -29.54 1.10
CA ILE A 268 -11.83 -29.46 -0.18
C ILE A 268 -10.88 -29.16 -1.34
N TYR A 269 -9.92 -28.27 -1.13
CA TYR A 269 -8.93 -27.89 -2.12
C TYR A 269 -7.65 -28.72 -1.99
N ASN A 270 -7.10 -29.15 -3.13
CA ASN A 270 -5.82 -29.82 -3.17
C ASN A 270 -4.69 -28.80 -2.95
N GLU A 271 -3.93 -28.97 -1.87
CA GLU A 271 -2.78 -28.11 -1.54
C GLU A 271 -1.72 -28.06 -2.66
N ALA A 272 -1.48 -29.16 -3.37
CA ALA A 272 -0.53 -29.21 -4.48
C ALA A 272 -0.93 -28.32 -5.68
N LYS A 273 -2.18 -27.84 -5.72
CA LYS A 273 -2.66 -26.89 -6.73
C LYS A 273 -2.42 -25.43 -6.33
N LEU A 274 -1.80 -25.17 -5.19
CA LEU A 274 -1.46 -23.83 -4.71
C LEU A 274 0.06 -23.64 -4.76
N ARG A 275 0.50 -22.59 -5.46
CA ARG A 275 1.90 -22.16 -5.46
C ARG A 275 2.22 -21.47 -4.13
N SER A 276 3.40 -21.74 -3.58
CA SER A 276 3.94 -21.08 -2.38
C SER A 276 4.40 -19.64 -2.67
N GLU A 277 4.80 -19.40 -3.92
CA GLU A 277 5.23 -18.11 -4.45
C GLU A 277 4.06 -17.15 -4.71
N TYR A 278 4.39 -15.87 -4.83
CA TYR A 278 3.45 -14.77 -5.05
C TYR A 278 3.75 -14.03 -6.35
N LEU A 279 2.73 -13.38 -6.89
CA LEU A 279 2.79 -12.59 -8.09
C LEU A 279 2.53 -11.12 -7.76
N THR A 280 3.55 -10.28 -7.93
CA THR A 280 3.50 -8.87 -7.57
C THR A 280 2.76 -8.06 -8.64
N LEU A 281 1.78 -7.26 -8.21
CA LEU A 281 0.96 -6.38 -9.02
C LEU A 281 1.10 -4.93 -8.54
N PRO A 282 0.88 -3.92 -9.42
CA PRO A 282 1.00 -2.52 -9.06
C PRO A 282 -0.24 -2.03 -8.32
N ASN A 283 -0.08 -1.12 -7.35
CA ASN A 283 -1.19 -0.58 -6.56
C ASN A 283 -2.28 0.07 -7.43
N THR A 284 -1.88 0.71 -8.53
CA THR A 284 -2.80 1.35 -9.49
C THR A 284 -3.78 0.38 -10.16
N LEU A 285 -3.49 -0.92 -10.16
CA LEU A 285 -4.40 -1.94 -10.69
C LEU A 285 -5.64 -2.11 -9.81
N LEU A 286 -5.51 -1.94 -8.49
CA LEU A 286 -6.64 -2.05 -7.55
C LEU A 286 -7.63 -0.91 -7.78
N ASP A 287 -7.12 0.32 -7.83
CA ASP A 287 -7.93 1.51 -8.10
C ASP A 287 -8.62 1.40 -9.47
N TYR A 288 -7.88 0.91 -10.48
CA TYR A 288 -8.43 0.65 -11.81
C TYR A 288 -9.62 -0.31 -11.76
N PHE A 289 -9.50 -1.45 -11.05
CA PHE A 289 -10.60 -2.42 -10.99
C PHE A 289 -11.80 -1.93 -10.17
N GLN A 290 -11.58 -1.11 -9.13
CA GLN A 290 -12.68 -0.46 -8.42
C GLN A 290 -13.48 0.47 -9.34
N ASP A 291 -12.78 1.26 -10.15
CA ASP A 291 -13.40 2.13 -11.15
C ASP A 291 -14.14 1.33 -12.23
N GLN A 292 -13.50 0.32 -12.81
CA GLN A 292 -14.13 -0.51 -13.83
C GLN A 292 -15.35 -1.26 -13.30
N HIS A 293 -15.26 -1.78 -12.07
CA HIS A 293 -16.37 -2.44 -11.40
C HIS A 293 -17.59 -1.54 -11.26
N SER A 294 -17.41 -0.28 -10.81
CA SER A 294 -18.53 0.66 -10.65
C SER A 294 -19.32 0.84 -11.95
N ARG A 295 -18.63 0.92 -13.10
CA ARG A 295 -19.23 1.03 -14.44
C ARG A 295 -19.95 -0.25 -14.85
N LEU A 296 -19.31 -1.41 -14.63
CA LEU A 296 -19.88 -2.71 -14.94
C LEU A 296 -21.16 -2.95 -14.11
N TYR A 297 -21.09 -2.75 -12.80
CA TYR A 297 -22.23 -2.92 -11.88
C TYR A 297 -23.42 -2.06 -12.29
N LYS A 298 -23.20 -0.76 -12.54
CA LYS A 298 -24.25 0.16 -13.01
C LYS A 298 -24.86 -0.32 -14.33
N THR A 299 -24.02 -0.74 -15.28
CA THR A 299 -24.49 -1.24 -16.59
C THR A 299 -25.34 -2.49 -16.45
N LEU A 300 -24.87 -3.49 -15.70
CA LEU A 300 -25.61 -4.73 -15.46
C LEU A 300 -26.96 -4.46 -14.78
N LYS A 301 -27.00 -3.58 -13.77
CA LYS A 301 -28.23 -3.18 -13.09
C LYS A 301 -29.22 -2.52 -14.06
N LEU A 302 -28.75 -1.62 -14.93
CA LEU A 302 -29.59 -0.98 -15.95
C LEU A 302 -30.14 -1.99 -16.96
N ILE A 303 -29.33 -2.95 -17.42
CA ILE A 303 -29.77 -4.01 -18.34
C ILE A 303 -30.91 -4.82 -17.71
N ILE A 304 -30.74 -5.26 -16.46
CA ILE A 304 -31.76 -6.02 -15.74
C ILE A 304 -33.06 -5.22 -15.58
N GLN A 305 -32.96 -3.93 -15.23
CA GLN A 305 -34.12 -3.05 -15.10
C GLN A 305 -34.86 -2.82 -16.43
N GLN A 306 -34.14 -2.79 -17.55
CA GLN A 306 -34.72 -2.60 -18.87
C GLN A 306 -35.33 -3.88 -19.48
N TYR A 307 -35.01 -5.06 -18.96
CA TYR A 307 -35.41 -6.35 -19.55
C TYR A 307 -36.93 -6.45 -19.80
N ASN A 308 -37.79 -5.97 -18.90
CA ASN A 308 -39.26 -6.00 -19.06
C ASN A 308 -39.87 -4.71 -19.61
N GLN A 309 -39.06 -3.69 -19.87
CA GLN A 309 -39.58 -2.42 -20.34
C GLN A 309 -39.98 -2.53 -21.82
N THR A 310 -41.06 -1.85 -22.20
CA THR A 310 -41.51 -1.71 -23.59
C THR A 310 -40.71 -0.61 -24.32
N THR A 311 -39.39 -0.60 -24.13
CA THR A 311 -38.44 0.32 -24.76
C THR A 311 -37.68 -0.41 -25.87
N GLU A 312 -37.05 0.34 -26.78
CA GLU A 312 -36.18 -0.24 -27.82
C GLU A 312 -34.99 -0.99 -27.19
N VAL A 313 -34.41 -0.42 -26.12
CA VAL A 313 -33.36 -1.06 -25.30
C VAL A 313 -33.85 -2.38 -24.68
N GLY A 314 -35.03 -2.39 -24.07
CA GLY A 314 -35.63 -3.60 -23.51
C GLY A 314 -35.90 -4.68 -24.58
N ALA A 315 -36.37 -4.27 -25.76
CA ALA A 315 -36.57 -5.16 -26.89
C ALA A 315 -35.25 -5.76 -27.42
N GLU A 316 -34.17 -4.98 -27.46
CA GLU A 316 -32.82 -5.45 -27.83
C GLU A 316 -32.31 -6.51 -26.85
N ILE A 317 -32.47 -6.27 -25.55
CA ILE A 317 -32.07 -7.22 -24.51
C ILE A 317 -32.83 -8.54 -24.69
N ARG A 318 -34.17 -8.51 -24.79
CA ARG A 318 -34.98 -9.72 -25.00
C ARG A 318 -34.61 -10.46 -26.29
N ARG A 319 -34.33 -9.72 -27.37
CA ARG A 319 -33.90 -10.31 -28.64
C ARG A 319 -32.51 -10.93 -28.56
N THR A 320 -31.62 -10.40 -27.75
CA THR A 320 -30.27 -10.96 -27.55
C THR A 320 -30.35 -12.32 -26.87
N PHE A 321 -31.12 -12.42 -25.79
CA PHE A 321 -31.20 -13.66 -25.00
C PHE A 321 -32.17 -14.69 -25.56
N GLN A 322 -33.25 -14.29 -26.25
CA GLN A 322 -34.26 -15.21 -26.83
C GLN A 322 -34.70 -16.33 -25.88
N PHE A 323 -34.86 -16.00 -24.60
CA PHE A 323 -35.23 -16.99 -23.60
C PHE A 323 -36.53 -17.69 -23.95
N GLU A 324 -36.61 -18.98 -23.62
CA GLU A 324 -37.85 -19.74 -23.72
C GLU A 324 -38.95 -19.13 -22.85
N PRO A 325 -40.24 -19.38 -23.16
CA PRO A 325 -41.37 -18.75 -22.46
C PRO A 325 -41.29 -18.86 -20.94
N LYS A 326 -40.90 -20.03 -20.41
CA LYS A 326 -40.81 -20.26 -18.96
C LYS A 326 -39.81 -19.32 -18.27
N ILE A 327 -38.61 -19.14 -18.82
CA ILE A 327 -37.61 -18.20 -18.27
C ILE A 327 -38.12 -16.76 -18.39
N HIS A 328 -38.71 -16.41 -19.54
CA HIS A 328 -39.25 -15.07 -19.76
C HIS A 328 -40.32 -14.72 -18.72
N ASP A 329 -41.26 -15.63 -18.48
CA ASP A 329 -42.35 -15.47 -17.52
C ASP A 329 -41.80 -15.33 -16.09
N VAL A 330 -40.82 -16.16 -15.70
CA VAL A 330 -40.14 -16.02 -14.39
C VAL A 330 -39.49 -14.64 -14.23
N LEU A 331 -38.78 -14.13 -15.24
CA LEU A 331 -38.16 -12.80 -15.20
C LEU A 331 -39.20 -11.67 -15.18
N CYS A 332 -40.33 -11.87 -15.86
CA CYS A 332 -41.51 -11.00 -15.82
C CYS A 332 -42.08 -10.88 -14.41
N GLU A 333 -42.42 -12.01 -13.81
CA GLU A 333 -43.01 -12.11 -12.48
C GLU A 333 -42.05 -11.59 -11.39
N LEU A 334 -40.75 -11.90 -11.47
CA LEU A 334 -39.75 -11.39 -10.52
C LEU A 334 -39.68 -9.86 -10.50
N ASN A 335 -39.79 -9.19 -11.64
CA ASN A 335 -39.75 -7.73 -11.68
C ASN A 335 -41.03 -7.08 -11.15
N ILE A 336 -42.15 -7.83 -11.09
CA ILE A 336 -43.41 -7.37 -10.50
C ILE A 336 -43.41 -7.64 -8.99
N HIS A 337 -43.11 -8.87 -8.57
CA HIS A 337 -43.26 -9.33 -7.20
C HIS A 337 -42.02 -9.13 -6.33
N ARG A 338 -40.84 -8.99 -6.94
CA ARG A 338 -39.57 -8.63 -6.30
C ARG A 338 -38.94 -7.41 -6.99
N PRO A 339 -39.59 -6.24 -6.96
CA PRO A 339 -39.12 -5.05 -7.69
C PRO A 339 -37.77 -4.53 -7.16
N GLU A 340 -37.46 -4.78 -5.89
CA GLU A 340 -36.12 -4.56 -5.37
C GLU A 340 -35.17 -5.64 -5.90
N PHE A 341 -34.17 -5.20 -6.66
CA PHE A 341 -33.15 -6.06 -7.24
C PHE A 341 -31.84 -5.93 -6.46
N VAL A 342 -31.35 -7.07 -5.98
CA VAL A 342 -30.05 -7.23 -5.33
C VAL A 342 -29.22 -8.17 -6.20
N MET A 343 -28.05 -7.72 -6.65
CA MET A 343 -27.24 -8.52 -7.58
C MET A 343 -26.68 -9.78 -6.92
N GLY A 344 -26.34 -9.69 -5.64
CA GLY A 344 -25.66 -10.75 -4.91
C GLY A 344 -24.19 -10.85 -5.32
N ASN A 345 -23.64 -12.06 -5.23
CA ASN A 345 -22.24 -12.34 -5.52
C ASN A 345 -22.03 -12.65 -7.00
N TYR A 346 -21.05 -12.02 -7.61
CA TYR A 346 -20.66 -12.32 -8.99
C TYR A 346 -19.16 -12.11 -9.20
N ARG A 347 -18.60 -12.92 -10.09
CA ARG A 347 -17.16 -13.00 -10.29
C ARG A 347 -16.79 -12.79 -11.75
N PRO A 348 -16.42 -11.56 -12.15
CA PRO A 348 -15.79 -11.31 -13.44
C PRO A 348 -14.43 -12.00 -13.55
N ASP A 349 -14.25 -12.80 -14.61
CA ASP A 349 -12.99 -13.47 -14.90
C ASP A 349 -12.12 -12.59 -15.82
N ILE A 350 -10.86 -12.40 -15.42
CA ILE A 350 -9.91 -11.46 -16.05
C ILE A 350 -8.90 -12.21 -16.91
N LEU A 351 -8.71 -11.75 -18.14
CA LEU A 351 -7.57 -12.12 -18.98
C LEU A 351 -6.50 -11.05 -18.84
N PHE A 352 -5.26 -11.48 -18.59
CA PHE A 352 -4.09 -10.61 -18.62
C PHE A 352 -3.51 -10.67 -20.03
N THR A 353 -3.84 -9.70 -20.88
CA THR A 353 -3.43 -9.71 -22.30
C THR A 353 -2.16 -8.89 -22.50
N THR A 354 -1.43 -9.11 -23.59
CA THR A 354 -0.29 -8.26 -23.93
C THR A 354 -0.74 -6.80 -24.07
N GLY A 355 -0.04 -5.89 -23.39
CA GLY A 355 -0.35 -4.46 -23.38
C GLY A 355 0.66 -3.69 -22.54
N HIS A 356 0.56 -2.36 -22.49
CA HIS A 356 1.57 -1.50 -21.83
C HIS A 356 1.08 -0.83 -20.53
N HIS A 357 -0.18 -1.04 -20.16
CA HIS A 357 -0.83 -0.27 -19.10
C HIS A 357 -0.30 -0.65 -17.71
N PHE A 358 -0.16 -1.95 -17.42
CA PHE A 358 0.31 -2.44 -16.13
C PHE A 358 1.54 -3.32 -16.29
N SER A 359 2.27 -3.54 -15.19
CA SER A 359 3.39 -4.47 -15.13
C SER A 359 3.24 -5.45 -13.97
N MET A 360 3.56 -6.70 -14.24
CA MET A 360 3.54 -7.81 -13.29
C MET A 360 4.99 -8.19 -12.94
N ASN A 361 5.28 -8.35 -11.66
CA ASN A 361 6.64 -8.48 -11.11
C ASN A 361 7.58 -7.35 -11.57
N GLY A 362 7.04 -6.17 -11.87
CA GLY A 362 7.78 -5.03 -12.42
C GLY A 362 8.31 -5.20 -13.84
N LYS A 363 8.04 -6.33 -14.53
CA LYS A 363 8.64 -6.66 -15.83
C LYS A 363 7.62 -7.02 -16.91
N LEU A 364 6.69 -7.91 -16.62
CA LEU A 364 5.74 -8.44 -17.60
C LEU A 364 4.61 -7.44 -17.84
N ARG A 365 4.59 -6.80 -19.01
CA ARG A 365 3.61 -5.77 -19.37
C ARG A 365 2.29 -6.40 -19.80
N PHE A 366 1.17 -5.90 -19.29
CA PHE A 366 -0.15 -6.43 -19.62
C PHE A 366 -1.25 -5.36 -19.63
N GLU A 367 -2.40 -5.73 -20.16
CA GLU A 367 -3.68 -5.03 -20.08
C GLU A 367 -4.79 -6.01 -19.66
N PRO A 368 -5.68 -5.66 -18.73
CA PRO A 368 -6.76 -6.55 -18.31
C PRO A 368 -7.95 -6.49 -19.28
N LYS A 369 -8.58 -7.64 -19.53
CA LYS A 369 -9.90 -7.75 -20.19
C LYS A 369 -10.83 -8.63 -19.37
N ILE A 370 -12.12 -8.32 -19.31
CA ILE A 370 -13.12 -9.22 -18.70
C ILE A 370 -13.66 -10.11 -19.82
N CYS A 371 -13.59 -11.43 -19.66
CA CYS A 371 -14.04 -12.38 -20.71
C CYS A 371 -15.29 -13.20 -20.35
N GLU A 372 -15.66 -13.21 -19.07
CA GLU A 372 -16.82 -13.93 -18.53
C GLU A 372 -17.23 -13.32 -17.19
N ILE A 373 -18.50 -13.46 -16.81
CA ILE A 373 -19.00 -13.17 -15.45
C ILE A 373 -19.66 -14.44 -14.91
N ASN A 374 -19.12 -14.97 -13.81
CA ASN A 374 -19.68 -16.11 -13.11
C ASN A 374 -20.64 -15.61 -12.05
N ALA A 375 -21.94 -15.92 -12.18
CA ALA A 375 -22.95 -15.45 -11.23
C ALA A 375 -24.00 -16.51 -10.85
N ARG A 376 -23.87 -17.75 -11.34
CA ARG A 376 -24.79 -18.85 -10.99
C ARG A 376 -24.55 -19.46 -9.60
N PHE A 377 -23.31 -19.50 -9.13
CA PHE A 377 -22.93 -20.08 -7.85
C PHE A 377 -22.35 -18.99 -6.95
N ALA A 378 -23.10 -18.65 -5.90
CA ALA A 378 -22.87 -17.42 -5.15
C ALA A 378 -21.51 -17.38 -4.42
N TRP A 379 -20.97 -18.52 -4.02
CA TRP A 379 -19.74 -18.56 -3.22
C TRP A 379 -18.51 -19.05 -3.97
N ASN A 380 -18.60 -19.32 -5.28
CA ASN A 380 -17.54 -20.00 -6.03
C ASN A 380 -16.21 -19.20 -6.09
N GLY A 381 -15.25 -19.59 -5.25
CA GLY A 381 -13.89 -19.05 -5.15
C GLY A 381 -13.70 -17.99 -4.07
N TYR A 382 -14.76 -17.52 -3.41
CA TYR A 382 -14.72 -16.50 -2.37
C TYR A 382 -14.04 -16.99 -1.09
N LEU A 383 -14.37 -18.18 -0.60
CA LEU A 383 -13.78 -18.72 0.63
C LEU A 383 -12.34 -19.16 0.40
N LEU A 384 -12.03 -19.68 -0.80
CA LEU A 384 -10.65 -19.88 -1.22
C LEU A 384 -9.86 -18.57 -1.21
N ALA A 385 -10.40 -17.51 -1.83
CA ALA A 385 -9.73 -16.21 -1.90
C ALA A 385 -9.48 -15.62 -0.51
N ALA A 386 -10.50 -15.64 0.37
CA ALA A 386 -10.38 -15.20 1.76
C ALA A 386 -9.29 -15.98 2.53
N ALA A 387 -9.19 -17.29 2.30
CA ALA A 387 -8.28 -18.13 3.04
C ALA A 387 -6.82 -18.09 2.56
N ILE A 388 -6.58 -17.83 1.27
CA ILE A 388 -5.20 -17.82 0.74
C ILE A 388 -4.62 -16.41 0.54
N CYS A 389 -5.43 -15.37 0.70
CA CYS A 389 -4.97 -13.97 0.72
C CYS A 389 -5.11 -13.26 2.10
N PRO A 390 -5.05 -13.91 3.29
CA PRO A 390 -5.36 -13.22 4.55
C PRO A 390 -4.17 -12.44 5.14
N GLY A 391 -4.46 -11.36 5.86
CA GLY A 391 -3.71 -10.90 7.04
C GLY A 391 -2.28 -10.42 6.85
N ASP A 392 -1.83 -10.16 5.61
CA ASP A 392 -0.53 -9.54 5.37
C ASP A 392 -0.66 -8.00 5.27
N ASN A 393 -0.21 -7.30 6.31
CA ASN A 393 -0.24 -5.84 6.40
C ASN A 393 0.59 -5.14 5.31
N GLU A 394 1.53 -5.82 4.65
CA GLU A 394 2.29 -5.30 3.53
C GLU A 394 1.62 -5.56 2.18
N ASN A 395 0.64 -6.48 2.13
CA ASN A 395 -0.17 -6.76 0.93
C ASN A 395 -1.51 -6.01 0.97
N GLN A 396 -1.66 -5.01 0.10
CA GLN A 396 -2.89 -4.22 0.01
C GLN A 396 -4.11 -5.05 -0.41
N ILE A 397 -3.91 -6.19 -1.09
CA ILE A 397 -5.00 -7.10 -1.44
C ILE A 397 -5.57 -7.78 -0.19
N SER A 398 -4.72 -8.15 0.77
CA SER A 398 -5.14 -8.90 1.96
C SER A 398 -6.16 -8.16 2.81
N VAL A 399 -6.01 -6.85 2.93
CA VAL A 399 -6.96 -5.99 3.67
C VAL A 399 -8.39 -6.11 3.12
N ASN A 400 -8.56 -6.26 1.81
CA ASN A 400 -9.90 -6.37 1.21
C ASN A 400 -10.54 -7.74 1.47
N PHE A 401 -9.73 -8.77 1.71
CA PHE A 401 -10.20 -10.14 1.94
C PHE A 401 -10.40 -10.48 3.42
N ASP A 402 -9.72 -9.78 4.33
CA ASP A 402 -9.82 -9.99 5.78
C ASP A 402 -11.25 -9.87 6.31
N THR A 403 -12.05 -8.96 5.74
CA THR A 403 -13.44 -8.74 6.14
C THR A 403 -14.45 -9.15 5.08
N MET A 404 -14.02 -9.65 3.90
CA MET A 404 -14.90 -9.89 2.75
C MET A 404 -16.11 -10.76 3.12
N LEU A 405 -15.90 -11.89 3.81
CA LEU A 405 -17.00 -12.80 4.15
C LEU A 405 -18.02 -12.15 5.09
N ASN A 406 -17.57 -11.32 6.03
CA ASN A 406 -18.45 -10.54 6.90
C ASN A 406 -19.26 -9.54 6.08
N THR A 407 -18.58 -8.75 5.25
CA THR A 407 -19.21 -7.75 4.40
C THR A 407 -20.24 -8.39 3.46
N ILE A 408 -19.95 -9.56 2.89
CA ILE A 408 -20.92 -10.29 2.08
C ILE A 408 -22.11 -10.75 2.92
N CYS A 409 -21.89 -11.33 4.10
CA CYS A 409 -23.00 -11.73 4.98
C CYS A 409 -23.85 -10.53 5.43
N GLU A 410 -23.23 -9.39 5.74
CA GLU A 410 -23.91 -8.15 6.16
C GLU A 410 -24.65 -7.46 5.01
N SER A 411 -24.09 -7.47 3.80
CA SER A 411 -24.70 -6.91 2.59
C SER A 411 -25.70 -7.87 1.93
N SER A 412 -25.64 -9.15 2.27
CA SER A 412 -26.69 -10.10 1.96
C SER A 412 -27.93 -9.79 2.80
N GLN A 413 -29.10 -10.17 2.31
CA GLN A 413 -30.32 -10.03 3.10
C GLN A 413 -30.42 -11.12 4.19
N PHE A 414 -29.40 -11.94 4.43
CA PHE A 414 -29.48 -13.05 5.37
C PHE A 414 -29.60 -12.62 6.83
N ASP A 415 -30.24 -13.46 7.64
CA ASP A 415 -30.37 -13.29 9.08
C ASP A 415 -29.43 -14.28 9.76
N THR A 416 -28.36 -13.75 10.34
CA THR A 416 -27.30 -14.53 11.00
C THR A 416 -27.78 -15.23 12.28
N THR A 417 -28.98 -14.91 12.77
CA THR A 417 -29.59 -15.57 13.94
C THR A 417 -30.44 -16.78 13.57
N LYS A 418 -30.55 -17.09 12.28
CA LYS A 418 -31.41 -18.15 11.74
C LYS A 418 -30.61 -19.23 11.01
N SER A 419 -31.23 -20.40 10.86
CA SER A 419 -30.68 -21.51 10.07
C SER A 419 -30.59 -21.17 8.59
N MET A 420 -29.61 -21.75 7.90
CA MET A 420 -29.34 -21.54 6.48
C MET A 420 -29.59 -22.81 5.67
N THR A 421 -30.33 -22.70 4.56
CA THR A 421 -30.52 -23.83 3.64
C THR A 421 -29.67 -23.64 2.38
N ILE A 422 -29.05 -24.69 1.88
CA ILE A 422 -28.32 -24.70 0.61
C ILE A 422 -29.02 -25.69 -0.30
N LEU A 423 -29.69 -25.19 -1.34
CA LEU A 423 -30.36 -26.01 -2.33
C LEU A 423 -29.37 -26.39 -3.42
N LYS A 424 -29.08 -27.69 -3.54
CA LYS A 424 -27.98 -28.18 -4.39
C LYS A 424 -28.33 -29.51 -5.04
N SER A 425 -27.91 -29.67 -6.29
CA SER A 425 -27.99 -30.93 -7.04
C SER A 425 -26.65 -31.24 -7.73
N LYS A 426 -26.52 -31.14 -9.07
CA LYS A 426 -25.44 -31.79 -9.85
C LYS A 426 -24.06 -31.15 -9.70
N GLU A 427 -23.96 -29.85 -9.44
CA GLU A 427 -22.66 -29.18 -9.29
C GLU A 427 -21.93 -29.76 -8.07
N HIS A 428 -20.64 -30.08 -8.14
CA HIS A 428 -19.91 -30.57 -6.96
C HIS A 428 -19.89 -29.51 -5.84
N GLY A 429 -19.58 -28.26 -6.21
CA GLY A 429 -19.45 -27.10 -5.34
C GLY A 429 -18.26 -27.24 -4.40
N PHE A 430 -17.27 -26.35 -4.46
CA PHE A 430 -16.13 -26.41 -3.52
C PHE A 430 -16.41 -25.49 -2.31
N ASP A 431 -16.48 -24.18 -2.58
CA ASP A 431 -16.68 -23.17 -1.54
C ASP A 431 -18.03 -23.27 -0.82
N ILE A 432 -19.05 -23.85 -1.45
CA ILE A 432 -20.37 -23.97 -0.81
C ILE A 432 -20.33 -24.88 0.44
N HIS A 433 -19.52 -25.94 0.41
CA HIS A 433 -19.31 -26.81 1.57
C HIS A 433 -18.40 -26.18 2.62
N LEU A 434 -17.45 -25.31 2.19
CA LEU A 434 -16.71 -24.47 3.13
C LEU A 434 -17.63 -23.47 3.81
N PHE A 435 -18.60 -22.91 3.06
CA PHE A 435 -19.57 -21.94 3.57
C PHE A 435 -20.50 -22.59 4.59
N GLN A 436 -20.94 -23.83 4.37
CA GLN A 436 -21.69 -24.58 5.37
C GLN A 436 -20.93 -24.65 6.71
N LYS A 437 -19.65 -25.03 6.68
CA LYS A 437 -18.78 -25.08 7.87
C LYS A 437 -18.60 -23.70 8.48
N TYR A 438 -18.37 -22.68 7.65
CA TYR A 438 -18.24 -21.30 8.07
C TYR A 438 -19.47 -20.81 8.84
N TRP A 439 -20.68 -21.03 8.31
CA TRP A 439 -21.92 -20.59 8.91
C TRP A 439 -22.14 -21.23 10.28
N ILE A 440 -21.98 -22.55 10.37
CA ILE A 440 -22.13 -23.32 11.62
C ILE A 440 -21.12 -22.86 12.67
N ASN A 441 -19.85 -22.75 12.29
CA ASN A 441 -18.79 -22.41 13.24
C ASN A 441 -18.83 -20.96 13.68
N LYS A 442 -19.25 -20.04 12.81
CA LYS A 442 -19.25 -18.60 13.09
C LYS A 442 -20.51 -18.12 13.78
N TYR A 443 -21.67 -18.54 13.29
CA TYR A 443 -22.95 -18.03 13.77
C TYR A 443 -23.64 -18.98 14.75
N HIS A 444 -23.09 -20.18 14.96
CA HIS A 444 -23.68 -21.22 15.81
C HIS A 444 -25.13 -21.57 15.42
N GLN A 445 -25.44 -21.45 14.11
CA GLN A 445 -26.72 -21.78 13.52
C GLN A 445 -26.59 -22.99 12.60
N ASN A 446 -27.68 -23.74 12.42
CA ASN A 446 -27.69 -24.88 11.50
C ASN A 446 -27.51 -24.41 10.04
N CYS A 447 -26.79 -25.22 9.25
CA CYS A 447 -26.70 -25.04 7.80
C CYS A 447 -26.85 -26.38 7.09
N CYS A 448 -27.96 -26.57 6.38
CA CYS A 448 -28.34 -27.85 5.77
C CYS A 448 -28.23 -27.78 4.24
N ILE A 449 -27.64 -28.81 3.63
CA ILE A 449 -27.61 -28.98 2.17
C ILE A 449 -28.74 -29.96 1.81
N ILE A 450 -29.66 -29.53 0.95
CA ILE A 450 -30.82 -30.31 0.54
C ILE A 450 -30.89 -30.45 -0.99
N HIS A 451 -31.51 -31.53 -1.44
CA HIS A 451 -31.78 -31.78 -2.86
C HIS A 451 -33.14 -31.17 -3.27
N PRO A 452 -33.33 -30.69 -4.52
CA PRO A 452 -34.61 -30.21 -5.02
C PRO A 452 -35.83 -31.09 -4.70
N ASP A 453 -35.70 -32.42 -4.82
CA ASP A 453 -36.80 -33.36 -4.56
C ASP A 453 -37.27 -33.40 -3.10
N GLN A 454 -36.52 -32.79 -2.18
CA GLN A 454 -36.88 -32.71 -0.75
C GLN A 454 -37.77 -31.49 -0.45
N LEU A 455 -37.87 -30.55 -1.38
CA LEU A 455 -38.68 -29.36 -1.22
C LEU A 455 -40.15 -29.64 -1.46
N HIS A 456 -40.99 -29.05 -0.62
CA HIS A 456 -42.44 -29.03 -0.83
C HIS A 456 -43.03 -27.72 -0.30
N VAL A 457 -44.23 -27.37 -0.78
CA VAL A 457 -44.93 -26.14 -0.39
C VAL A 457 -46.15 -26.48 0.46
N VAL A 458 -46.26 -25.85 1.63
CA VAL A 458 -47.42 -25.95 2.53
C VAL A 458 -47.91 -24.53 2.83
N ASP A 459 -49.18 -24.24 2.55
CA ASP A 459 -49.79 -22.92 2.75
C ASP A 459 -48.97 -21.75 2.14
N GLY A 460 -48.33 -21.99 0.99
CA GLY A 460 -47.49 -21.02 0.27
C GLY A 460 -46.08 -20.82 0.83
N GLN A 461 -45.73 -21.51 1.92
CA GLN A 461 -44.40 -21.52 2.52
C GLN A 461 -43.61 -22.75 2.08
N LEU A 462 -42.29 -22.58 1.95
CA LEU A 462 -41.38 -23.63 1.48
C LEU A 462 -40.83 -24.43 2.67
N PHE A 463 -40.84 -25.76 2.59
CA PHE A 463 -40.34 -26.67 3.62
C PHE A 463 -39.35 -27.69 3.04
N ASP A 464 -38.41 -28.14 3.87
CA ASP A 464 -37.70 -29.41 3.68
C ASP A 464 -38.59 -30.54 4.24
N GLN A 465 -38.73 -31.64 3.52
CA GLN A 465 -39.45 -32.85 3.94
C GLN A 465 -39.07 -33.37 5.34
N ASN A 466 -37.87 -33.04 5.82
CA ASN A 466 -37.34 -33.47 7.11
C ASN A 466 -37.45 -32.44 8.24
N GLU A 467 -37.95 -31.23 7.96
CA GLU A 467 -37.97 -30.12 8.91
C GLU A 467 -39.40 -29.67 9.22
N GLU A 468 -39.66 -29.35 10.49
CA GLU A 468 -40.98 -28.87 10.95
C GLU A 468 -41.20 -27.36 10.72
N HIS A 469 -40.15 -26.63 10.33
CA HIS A 469 -40.17 -25.18 10.20
C HIS A 469 -39.94 -24.73 8.75
N PRO A 470 -40.62 -23.66 8.30
CA PRO A 470 -40.48 -23.18 6.94
C PRO A 470 -39.09 -22.62 6.69
N ILE A 471 -38.56 -22.83 5.50
CA ILE A 471 -37.27 -22.30 5.04
C ILE A 471 -37.37 -20.79 4.91
N GLN A 472 -36.59 -20.07 5.72
CA GLN A 472 -36.58 -18.60 5.75
C GLN A 472 -35.44 -18.01 4.91
N GLN A 473 -34.34 -18.74 4.74
CA GLN A 473 -33.22 -18.29 3.92
C GLN A 473 -32.51 -19.44 3.21
N MET A 474 -32.09 -19.18 1.97
CA MET A 474 -31.58 -20.20 1.06
C MET A 474 -30.43 -19.68 0.19
N ILE A 475 -29.45 -20.54 -0.12
CA ILE A 475 -28.50 -20.33 -1.22
C ILE A 475 -28.84 -21.31 -2.34
N LEU A 476 -28.90 -20.80 -3.56
CA LEU A 476 -29.14 -21.60 -4.76
C LEU A 476 -27.80 -22.02 -5.36
N GLU A 477 -27.47 -23.31 -5.25
CA GLU A 477 -26.30 -23.94 -5.87
C GLU A 477 -26.78 -24.92 -6.97
N LEU A 478 -27.57 -24.39 -7.90
CA LEU A 478 -28.23 -25.10 -8.99
C LEU A 478 -27.82 -24.52 -10.35
N HIS A 479 -27.74 -25.35 -11.36
CA HIS A 479 -27.67 -24.88 -12.75
C HIS A 479 -29.04 -24.41 -13.22
N GLN A 480 -29.07 -23.61 -14.28
CA GLN A 480 -30.29 -22.98 -14.78
C GLN A 480 -31.36 -23.97 -15.23
N ASP A 481 -30.97 -25.10 -15.84
CA ASP A 481 -31.87 -26.19 -16.20
C ASP A 481 -32.47 -26.88 -14.96
N GLU A 482 -31.72 -26.98 -13.87
CA GLU A 482 -32.22 -27.52 -12.59
C GLU A 482 -33.22 -26.57 -11.93
N ILE A 483 -33.00 -25.26 -12.03
CA ILE A 483 -33.96 -24.24 -11.55
C ILE A 483 -35.27 -24.33 -12.34
N LEU A 484 -35.20 -24.55 -13.65
CA LEU A 484 -36.38 -24.66 -14.52
C LEU A 484 -37.12 -25.99 -14.38
N ALA A 485 -36.41 -27.03 -13.94
CA ALA A 485 -37.00 -28.32 -13.60
C ALA A 485 -37.70 -28.32 -12.24
N LEU A 486 -37.56 -27.27 -11.42
CA LEU A 486 -38.29 -27.15 -10.17
C LEU A 486 -39.82 -27.16 -10.41
N PRO A 487 -40.60 -27.83 -9.55
CA PRO A 487 -42.05 -27.72 -9.52
C PRO A 487 -42.56 -26.26 -9.54
N GLU A 488 -43.66 -26.01 -10.25
CA GLU A 488 -44.20 -24.65 -10.45
C GLU A 488 -44.59 -23.96 -9.14
N ASP A 489 -45.09 -24.72 -8.16
CA ASP A 489 -45.41 -24.20 -6.82
C ASP A 489 -44.16 -23.73 -6.05
N ILE A 490 -43.02 -24.40 -6.21
CA ILE A 490 -41.74 -23.99 -5.63
C ILE A 490 -41.22 -22.72 -6.31
N ILE A 491 -41.22 -22.66 -7.65
CA ILE A 491 -40.83 -21.44 -8.38
C ILE A 491 -41.73 -20.27 -7.98
N HIS A 492 -43.04 -20.50 -7.91
CA HIS A 492 -44.01 -19.51 -7.45
C HIS A 492 -43.71 -19.07 -6.01
N SER A 493 -43.38 -19.99 -5.08
CA SER A 493 -43.01 -19.61 -3.71
C SER A 493 -41.75 -18.72 -3.68
N LEU A 494 -40.71 -19.05 -4.46
CA LEU A 494 -39.50 -18.23 -4.57
C LEU A 494 -39.82 -16.82 -5.10
N ILE A 495 -40.72 -16.68 -6.07
CA ILE A 495 -41.06 -15.39 -6.67
C ILE A 495 -41.95 -14.56 -5.72
N HIS A 496 -43.05 -15.13 -5.24
CA HIS A 496 -44.13 -14.37 -4.60
C HIS A 496 -44.00 -14.28 -3.06
N SER A 497 -43.25 -15.17 -2.42
CA SER A 497 -43.08 -15.11 -0.96
C SER A 497 -42.00 -14.09 -0.59
N SER A 498 -42.39 -13.05 0.16
CA SER A 498 -41.44 -12.10 0.76
C SER A 498 -40.74 -12.66 2.02
N GLN A 499 -41.17 -13.83 2.50
CA GLN A 499 -40.64 -14.44 3.73
C GLN A 499 -39.34 -15.23 3.48
N ILE A 500 -39.10 -15.68 2.24
CA ILE A 500 -37.88 -16.40 1.87
C ILE A 500 -36.85 -15.47 1.24
N ARG A 501 -35.66 -15.43 1.84
CA ARG A 501 -34.51 -14.69 1.33
C ARG A 501 -33.59 -15.66 0.62
N TYR A 502 -33.19 -15.39 -0.62
CA TYR A 502 -32.26 -16.28 -1.32
C TYR A 502 -31.18 -15.55 -2.09
N MET A 503 -30.07 -16.25 -2.32
CA MET A 503 -28.92 -15.75 -3.06
C MET A 503 -28.40 -16.81 -4.05
N ASN A 504 -28.07 -16.47 -5.29
CA ASN A 504 -28.25 -15.17 -5.94
C ASN A 504 -29.68 -14.93 -6.45
N ASP A 505 -30.02 -13.68 -6.77
CA ASP A 505 -31.27 -13.36 -7.46
C ASP A 505 -31.35 -14.11 -8.79
N LEU A 506 -32.52 -14.66 -9.12
CA LEU A 506 -32.72 -15.43 -10.35
C LEU A 506 -32.45 -14.57 -11.61
N ARG A 507 -32.70 -13.25 -11.57
CA ARG A 507 -32.34 -12.32 -12.65
C ARG A 507 -30.83 -12.27 -12.85
N THR A 508 -30.04 -12.30 -11.77
CA THR A 508 -28.58 -12.41 -11.85
C THR A 508 -28.16 -13.74 -12.47
N ILE A 509 -28.76 -14.85 -12.04
CA ILE A 509 -28.41 -16.20 -12.50
C ILE A 509 -28.73 -16.38 -14.01
N PHE A 510 -29.90 -15.93 -14.47
CA PHE A 510 -30.31 -16.09 -15.87
C PHE A 510 -29.68 -15.06 -16.81
N LEU A 511 -29.55 -13.79 -16.41
CA LEU A 511 -29.03 -12.73 -17.30
C LEU A 511 -27.52 -12.53 -17.17
N VAL A 512 -27.00 -12.31 -15.96
CA VAL A 512 -25.61 -11.85 -15.76
C VAL A 512 -24.61 -12.97 -16.03
N HIS A 513 -24.95 -14.21 -15.69
CA HIS A 513 -24.08 -15.36 -15.95
C HIS A 513 -24.04 -15.78 -17.42
N ASP A 514 -25.09 -15.49 -18.20
CA ASP A 514 -25.19 -15.90 -19.60
C ASP A 514 -24.22 -15.08 -20.47
N LYS A 515 -23.35 -15.78 -21.21
CA LYS A 515 -22.29 -15.13 -22.01
C LYS A 515 -22.82 -14.27 -23.15
N ARG A 516 -24.09 -14.42 -23.56
CA ARG A 516 -24.73 -13.51 -24.52
C ARG A 516 -24.79 -12.07 -23.98
N MET A 517 -24.73 -11.87 -22.67
CA MET A 517 -24.55 -10.55 -22.05
C MET A 517 -23.35 -9.78 -22.65
N PHE A 518 -22.28 -10.48 -23.05
CA PHE A 518 -21.09 -9.84 -23.62
C PHE A 518 -21.32 -9.22 -25.00
N SER A 519 -22.32 -9.67 -25.77
CA SER A 519 -22.67 -8.98 -27.03
C SER A 519 -23.33 -7.63 -26.78
N LEU A 520 -24.01 -7.46 -25.65
CA LEU A 520 -24.52 -6.16 -25.20
C LEU A 520 -23.39 -5.30 -24.62
N LEU A 521 -22.56 -5.86 -23.74
CA LEU A 521 -21.48 -5.12 -23.06
C LEU A 521 -20.36 -4.65 -24.01
N SER A 522 -20.16 -5.32 -25.14
CA SER A 522 -19.20 -4.89 -26.17
C SER A 522 -19.83 -4.00 -27.26
N ASN A 523 -21.14 -3.75 -27.22
CA ASN A 523 -21.84 -2.93 -28.21
C ASN A 523 -21.95 -1.47 -27.73
N GLN A 524 -21.10 -0.61 -28.29
CA GLN A 524 -21.05 0.82 -27.97
C GLN A 524 -22.39 1.55 -28.21
N ALA A 525 -23.09 1.23 -29.30
CA ALA A 525 -24.35 1.90 -29.63
C ALA A 525 -25.45 1.53 -28.61
N PHE A 526 -25.51 0.25 -28.23
CA PHE A 526 -26.42 -0.22 -27.19
C PHE A 526 -26.12 0.45 -25.84
N LEU A 527 -24.85 0.49 -25.41
CA LEU A 527 -24.49 1.13 -24.14
C LEU A 527 -24.80 2.62 -24.12
N ASN A 528 -24.58 3.33 -25.24
CA ASN A 528 -24.93 4.75 -25.35
C ASN A 528 -26.44 4.98 -25.21
N ALA A 529 -27.27 4.10 -25.79
CA ALA A 529 -28.72 4.16 -25.63
C ALA A 529 -29.15 3.85 -24.19
N LEU A 530 -28.54 2.84 -23.56
CA LEU A 530 -28.81 2.44 -22.18
C LEU A 530 -28.44 3.54 -21.16
N TRP A 531 -27.29 4.18 -21.35
CA TRP A 531 -26.76 5.22 -20.45
C TRP A 531 -27.23 6.64 -20.79
N GLN A 532 -28.05 6.82 -21.82
CA GLN A 532 -28.52 8.13 -22.27
C GLN A 532 -27.37 9.10 -22.63
N ALA A 533 -26.41 8.61 -23.44
CA ALA A 533 -25.31 9.35 -24.07
C ALA A 533 -24.11 9.80 -23.22
N ASP A 534 -23.81 9.12 -22.10
CA ASP A 534 -22.51 9.26 -21.39
C ASP A 534 -21.38 8.50 -22.13
N TYR A 535 -20.95 9.03 -23.27
CA TYR A 535 -20.06 8.36 -24.23
C TYR A 535 -18.70 7.96 -23.64
N ASP A 536 -18.13 8.78 -22.77
CA ASP A 536 -16.80 8.51 -22.21
C ASP A 536 -16.82 7.30 -21.27
N GLN A 537 -17.86 7.18 -20.43
CA GLN A 537 -17.99 6.05 -19.51
C GLN A 537 -18.26 4.73 -20.24
N THR A 538 -19.14 4.76 -21.25
CA THR A 538 -19.48 3.56 -22.02
C THR A 538 -18.32 3.10 -22.90
N LYS A 539 -17.51 4.02 -23.44
CA LYS A 539 -16.31 3.70 -24.22
C LYS A 539 -15.22 3.03 -23.40
N ILE A 540 -15.01 3.46 -22.16
CA ILE A 540 -14.06 2.81 -21.25
C ILE A 540 -14.50 1.36 -20.98
N LEU A 541 -15.79 1.14 -20.74
CA LEU A 541 -16.33 -0.21 -20.52
C LEU A 541 -16.19 -1.09 -21.77
N THR A 542 -16.56 -0.61 -22.97
CA THR A 542 -16.42 -1.43 -24.19
C THR A 542 -14.97 -1.80 -24.49
N GLN A 543 -14.00 -0.96 -24.15
CA GLN A 543 -12.57 -1.29 -24.30
C GLN A 543 -12.12 -2.42 -23.35
N LEU A 544 -12.76 -2.58 -22.20
CA LEU A 544 -12.47 -3.65 -21.24
C LEU A 544 -13.04 -5.01 -21.67
N ILE A 545 -14.07 -5.00 -22.52
CA ILE A 545 -14.82 -6.20 -22.92
C ILE A 545 -14.41 -6.61 -24.34
N PRO A 546 -13.92 -7.84 -24.58
CA PRO A 546 -13.65 -8.32 -25.93
C PRO A 546 -14.91 -8.31 -26.80
N THR A 547 -14.77 -7.89 -28.06
CA THR A 547 -15.87 -7.86 -29.04
C THR A 547 -16.56 -9.22 -29.11
N THR A 548 -17.89 -9.24 -28.95
CA THR A 548 -18.66 -10.48 -28.85
C THR A 548 -19.94 -10.40 -29.67
N TYR A 549 -20.31 -11.50 -30.32
CA TYR A 549 -21.56 -11.65 -31.08
C TYR A 549 -22.25 -12.96 -30.71
N VAL A 550 -23.59 -12.98 -30.74
CA VAL A 550 -24.39 -14.21 -30.72
C VAL A 550 -24.43 -14.78 -32.13
N ILE A 551 -24.10 -16.06 -32.31
CA ILE A 551 -23.88 -16.65 -33.65
C ILE A 551 -25.11 -16.46 -34.55
N GLY A 552 -26.31 -16.77 -34.06
CA GLY A 552 -27.54 -16.68 -34.84
C GLY A 552 -28.01 -15.26 -35.15
N GLN A 553 -27.43 -14.25 -34.50
CA GLN A 553 -27.82 -12.84 -34.66
C GLN A 553 -26.71 -12.01 -35.34
N MET A 554 -25.57 -12.63 -35.63
CA MET A 554 -24.43 -11.98 -36.25
C MET A 554 -24.73 -11.57 -37.71
N PRO A 555 -24.46 -10.32 -38.12
CA PRO A 555 -24.63 -9.90 -39.51
C PRO A 555 -23.76 -10.72 -40.47
N SER A 556 -24.25 -10.95 -41.70
CA SER A 556 -23.56 -11.81 -42.68
C SER A 556 -22.12 -11.37 -42.96
N TYR A 557 -21.86 -10.06 -43.08
CA TYR A 557 -20.51 -9.54 -43.31
C TYR A 557 -19.57 -9.80 -42.13
N VAL A 558 -20.06 -9.72 -40.88
CA VAL A 558 -19.26 -10.07 -39.69
C VAL A 558 -18.97 -11.56 -39.68
N ARG A 559 -19.96 -12.39 -40.03
CA ARG A 559 -19.79 -13.85 -40.13
C ARG A 559 -18.70 -14.23 -41.13
N GLU A 560 -18.69 -13.59 -42.30
CA GLU A 560 -17.64 -13.78 -43.32
C GLU A 560 -16.25 -13.37 -42.78
N CYS A 561 -16.15 -12.25 -42.05
CA CYS A 561 -14.89 -11.84 -41.42
C CYS A 561 -14.42 -12.83 -40.34
N VAL A 562 -15.32 -13.33 -39.50
CA VAL A 562 -15.02 -14.33 -38.46
C VAL A 562 -14.54 -15.65 -39.08
N LEU A 563 -15.14 -16.06 -40.20
CA LEU A 563 -14.72 -17.25 -40.95
C LEU A 563 -13.33 -17.05 -41.57
N ALA A 564 -13.07 -15.90 -42.19
CA ALA A 564 -11.80 -15.59 -42.84
C ALA A 564 -10.64 -15.41 -41.84
N MET A 565 -10.91 -14.82 -40.67
CA MET A 565 -9.91 -14.47 -39.65
C MET A 565 -10.04 -15.34 -38.40
N LYS A 566 -10.28 -16.65 -38.55
CA LYS A 566 -10.55 -17.58 -37.42
C LYS A 566 -9.55 -17.48 -36.26
N SER A 567 -8.28 -17.17 -36.53
CA SER A 567 -7.24 -17.02 -35.50
C SER A 567 -7.54 -15.95 -34.45
N ASN A 568 -8.37 -14.96 -34.79
CA ASN A 568 -8.69 -13.83 -33.92
C ASN A 568 -9.93 -14.07 -33.06
N TRP A 569 -10.52 -15.26 -33.12
CA TRP A 569 -11.83 -15.54 -32.52
C TRP A 569 -11.83 -16.86 -31.75
N CYS A 570 -12.73 -16.94 -30.78
CA CYS A 570 -13.08 -18.16 -30.07
C CYS A 570 -14.60 -18.29 -30.00
N ILE A 571 -15.09 -19.53 -30.02
CA ILE A 571 -16.51 -19.87 -29.90
C ILE A 571 -16.73 -20.49 -28.51
N LYS A 572 -17.79 -20.05 -27.83
CA LYS A 572 -18.16 -20.51 -26.48
C LYS A 572 -19.66 -20.80 -26.41
N PRO A 573 -20.09 -21.90 -25.76
CA PRO A 573 -21.48 -22.08 -25.37
C PRO A 573 -21.92 -20.95 -24.43
N ASN A 574 -23.17 -20.52 -24.52
CA ASN A 574 -23.73 -19.40 -23.73
C ASN A 574 -23.78 -19.66 -22.22
N LEU A 575 -24.15 -20.88 -21.79
CA LEU A 575 -24.36 -21.24 -20.37
C LEU A 575 -23.25 -22.13 -19.77
N GLY A 576 -22.28 -22.57 -20.59
CA GLY A 576 -21.21 -23.48 -20.14
C GLY A 576 -20.25 -22.81 -19.14
N GLY A 577 -19.54 -23.62 -18.35
CA GLY A 577 -18.49 -23.15 -17.42
C GLY A 577 -17.17 -23.88 -17.64
N LYS A 578 -16.14 -23.57 -16.84
CA LYS A 578 -14.85 -24.30 -16.78
C LYS A 578 -14.07 -24.39 -18.12
N GLY A 579 -14.49 -23.65 -19.15
CA GLY A 579 -13.94 -23.73 -20.51
C GLY A 579 -14.40 -24.95 -21.30
N GLU A 580 -15.43 -25.66 -20.85
CA GLU A 580 -15.97 -26.82 -21.55
C GLU A 580 -16.57 -26.42 -22.91
N ASN A 581 -16.27 -27.21 -23.94
CA ASN A 581 -16.69 -27.00 -25.34
C ASN A 581 -16.28 -25.64 -25.94
N MET A 582 -15.31 -24.95 -25.34
CA MET A 582 -14.72 -23.75 -25.92
C MET A 582 -13.78 -24.14 -27.08
N SER A 583 -13.94 -23.47 -28.21
CA SER A 583 -13.12 -23.67 -29.41
C SER A 583 -12.33 -22.42 -29.73
N ILE A 584 -10.99 -22.52 -29.75
CA ILE A 584 -10.10 -21.43 -30.15
C ILE A 584 -9.80 -21.58 -31.63
N GLY A 585 -10.06 -20.54 -32.44
CA GLY A 585 -9.97 -20.69 -33.88
C GLY A 585 -8.57 -20.98 -34.41
N THR A 586 -7.49 -20.75 -33.65
CA THR A 586 -6.14 -21.22 -34.03
C THR A 586 -5.97 -22.74 -33.94
N ASP A 587 -6.73 -23.41 -33.08
CA ASP A 587 -6.59 -24.84 -32.76
C ASP A 587 -7.59 -25.73 -33.52
N VAL A 588 -8.52 -25.14 -34.27
CA VAL A 588 -9.58 -25.83 -35.02
C VAL A 588 -9.31 -25.79 -36.53
N SER A 589 -9.64 -26.84 -37.28
CA SER A 589 -9.52 -26.85 -38.76
C SER A 589 -10.44 -25.80 -39.40
N LYS A 590 -10.25 -25.44 -40.67
CA LYS A 590 -11.12 -24.46 -41.33
C LYS A 590 -12.52 -25.02 -41.53
N GLU A 591 -12.60 -26.30 -41.86
CA GLU A 591 -13.82 -27.06 -42.08
C GLU A 591 -14.63 -27.13 -40.79
N ASP A 592 -14.01 -27.56 -39.69
CA ASP A 592 -14.67 -27.67 -38.38
C ASP A 592 -15.09 -26.29 -37.84
N TRP A 593 -14.26 -25.24 -38.05
CA TRP A 593 -14.62 -23.88 -37.66
C TRP A 593 -15.85 -23.37 -38.42
N SER A 594 -15.95 -23.69 -39.71
CA SER A 594 -17.15 -23.42 -40.50
C SER A 594 -18.35 -24.18 -39.96
N HIS A 595 -18.21 -25.48 -39.70
CA HIS A 595 -19.29 -26.29 -39.11
C HIS A 595 -19.78 -25.69 -37.78
N LEU A 596 -18.88 -25.29 -36.88
CA LEU A 596 -19.25 -24.64 -35.61
C LEU A 596 -20.08 -23.37 -35.80
N LEU A 597 -19.75 -22.53 -36.79
CA LEU A 597 -20.45 -21.26 -37.05
C LEU A 597 -21.81 -21.41 -37.74
N PHE A 598 -22.00 -22.47 -38.52
CA PHE A 598 -23.21 -22.68 -39.31
C PHE A 598 -24.13 -23.77 -38.75
N ASP A 599 -23.73 -24.48 -37.69
CA ASP A 599 -24.58 -25.48 -37.02
C ASP A 599 -25.85 -24.83 -36.44
N PRO A 600 -27.05 -25.33 -36.79
CA PRO A 600 -28.31 -24.88 -36.19
C PRO A 600 -28.37 -25.03 -34.66
N ASN A 601 -27.58 -25.93 -34.05
CA ASN A 601 -27.54 -26.13 -32.61
C ASN A 601 -26.66 -25.10 -31.87
N HIS A 602 -25.86 -24.33 -32.60
CA HIS A 602 -24.96 -23.32 -32.02
C HIS A 602 -25.50 -21.89 -32.16
N GLN A 603 -26.75 -21.69 -32.59
CA GLN A 603 -27.28 -20.34 -32.85
C GLN A 603 -27.29 -19.45 -31.59
N GLU A 604 -27.42 -20.04 -30.40
CA GLU A 604 -27.36 -19.34 -29.12
C GLU A 604 -25.94 -19.18 -28.56
N TRP A 605 -24.94 -19.84 -29.15
CA TRP A 605 -23.55 -19.71 -28.72
C TRP A 605 -23.01 -18.34 -29.08
N ILE A 606 -21.90 -17.97 -28.45
CA ILE A 606 -21.21 -16.72 -28.75
C ILE A 606 -19.92 -16.96 -29.52
N VAL A 607 -19.59 -16.01 -30.38
CA VAL A 607 -18.24 -15.82 -30.91
C VAL A 607 -17.66 -14.56 -30.28
N GLN A 608 -16.50 -14.70 -29.67
CA GLN A 608 -15.82 -13.63 -28.94
C GLN A 608 -14.39 -13.48 -29.45
N GLN A 609 -13.92 -12.23 -29.55
CA GLN A 609 -12.56 -11.93 -29.94
C GLN A 609 -11.58 -12.66 -29.01
N TYR A 610 -10.72 -13.47 -29.60
CA TYR A 610 -9.69 -14.20 -28.87
C TYR A 610 -8.63 -13.20 -28.38
N GLN A 611 -8.29 -13.34 -27.11
CA GLN A 611 -7.30 -12.51 -26.43
C GLN A 611 -6.20 -13.42 -25.91
N GLU A 612 -4.99 -13.25 -26.39
CA GLU A 612 -3.85 -14.04 -25.93
C GLU A 612 -3.43 -13.58 -24.54
N SER A 613 -3.26 -14.56 -23.63
CA SER A 613 -2.79 -14.30 -22.27
C SER A 613 -1.27 -14.09 -22.28
N VAL A 614 -0.78 -13.15 -21.47
CA VAL A 614 0.65 -13.08 -21.15
C VAL A 614 1.08 -14.38 -20.46
N GLN A 615 2.36 -14.70 -20.52
CA GLN A 615 2.88 -15.94 -19.92
C GLN A 615 3.80 -15.64 -18.74
N TYR A 616 3.57 -16.36 -17.65
CA TYR A 616 4.44 -16.38 -16.47
C TYR A 616 4.98 -17.79 -16.31
N THR A 617 6.31 -17.94 -16.31
CA THR A 617 6.98 -19.26 -16.25
C THR A 617 6.42 -20.26 -17.27
N SER A 618 6.18 -19.79 -18.51
CA SER A 618 5.59 -20.58 -19.61
C SER A 618 4.14 -21.07 -19.36
N MET A 619 3.42 -20.48 -18.41
CA MET A 619 2.00 -20.74 -18.15
C MET A 619 1.17 -19.49 -18.45
N ASN A 620 -0.01 -19.69 -19.05
CA ASN A 620 -1.00 -18.64 -19.29
C ASN A 620 -1.73 -18.28 -17.99
N LEU A 621 -2.11 -17.01 -17.85
CA LEU A 621 -2.73 -16.49 -16.63
C LEU A 621 -4.20 -16.07 -16.85
N SER A 622 -5.02 -16.25 -15.81
CA SER A 622 -6.31 -15.59 -15.69
C SER A 622 -6.62 -15.21 -14.24
N GLY A 623 -7.14 -14.02 -14.04
CA GLY A 623 -7.54 -13.50 -12.75
C GLY A 623 -9.03 -13.71 -12.48
N MET A 624 -9.44 -13.39 -11.26
CA MET A 624 -10.83 -13.38 -10.83
C MET A 624 -11.05 -12.15 -9.96
N LEU A 625 -12.02 -11.31 -10.32
CA LEU A 625 -12.49 -10.22 -9.47
C LEU A 625 -13.67 -10.73 -8.63
N PHE A 626 -13.64 -10.45 -7.34
CA PHE A 626 -14.69 -10.86 -6.42
C PHE A 626 -15.58 -9.67 -6.10
N CYS A 627 -16.86 -9.74 -6.50
CA CYS A 627 -17.80 -8.65 -6.34
C CYS A 627 -19.03 -9.09 -5.55
N CYS A 628 -19.62 -8.18 -4.77
CA CYS A 628 -20.93 -8.38 -4.14
C CYS A 628 -21.69 -7.07 -4.23
N ASN A 629 -22.83 -7.08 -4.93
CA ASN A 629 -23.60 -5.86 -5.19
C ASN A 629 -22.70 -4.75 -5.80
N ASP A 630 -22.61 -3.61 -5.12
CA ASP A 630 -21.78 -2.44 -5.48
C ASP A 630 -20.35 -2.48 -4.91
N HIS A 631 -19.96 -3.55 -4.22
CA HIS A 631 -18.63 -3.73 -3.66
C HIS A 631 -17.73 -4.60 -4.55
N CYS A 632 -16.47 -4.17 -4.74
CA CYS A 632 -15.40 -4.94 -5.36
C CYS A 632 -14.31 -5.24 -4.33
N PHE A 633 -14.09 -6.52 -4.03
CA PHE A 633 -13.03 -6.99 -3.14
C PHE A 633 -11.70 -7.20 -3.87
N ASN A 634 -11.58 -6.65 -5.08
CA ASN A 634 -10.41 -6.72 -5.96
C ASN A 634 -10.08 -8.14 -6.45
N ILE A 635 -8.84 -8.31 -6.93
CA ILE A 635 -8.37 -9.54 -7.55
C ILE A 635 -8.01 -10.58 -6.48
N GLY A 636 -8.62 -11.76 -6.59
CA GLY A 636 -8.25 -12.90 -5.77
C GLY A 636 -7.22 -13.80 -6.46
N PRO A 637 -7.21 -15.11 -6.17
CA PRO A 637 -6.21 -16.04 -6.67
C PRO A 637 -6.10 -16.02 -8.20
N ILE A 638 -4.87 -15.93 -8.72
CA ILE A 638 -4.63 -15.98 -10.17
C ILE A 638 -4.47 -17.45 -10.59
N ARG A 639 -5.16 -17.85 -11.64
CA ARG A 639 -5.04 -19.18 -12.23
C ARG A 639 -3.89 -19.20 -13.23
N LEU A 640 -3.07 -20.24 -13.15
CA LEU A 640 -2.00 -20.57 -14.09
C LEU A 640 -2.35 -21.86 -14.82
N SER A 641 -2.16 -21.91 -16.14
CA SER A 641 -2.37 -23.12 -16.95
C SER A 641 -1.32 -23.25 -18.05
N PRO A 642 -0.79 -24.45 -18.34
CA PRO A 642 0.06 -24.65 -19.52
C PRO A 642 -0.73 -24.56 -20.83
N ASN A 643 -2.06 -24.68 -20.77
CA ASN A 643 -2.95 -24.64 -21.92
C ASN A 643 -3.47 -23.22 -22.20
N LYS A 644 -3.85 -22.93 -23.45
CA LYS A 644 -4.46 -21.65 -23.84
C LYS A 644 -5.77 -21.37 -23.09
N ILE A 645 -6.58 -22.42 -22.85
CA ILE A 645 -7.74 -22.34 -21.97
C ILE A 645 -7.24 -22.46 -20.53
N VAL A 646 -7.36 -21.35 -19.78
CA VAL A 646 -6.86 -21.27 -18.40
C VAL A 646 -7.90 -21.84 -17.44
N ASN A 647 -7.70 -23.08 -17.00
CA ASN A 647 -8.51 -23.73 -15.97
C ASN A 647 -7.62 -24.56 -15.01
N ILE A 648 -8.18 -24.95 -13.86
CA ILE A 648 -7.47 -25.72 -12.83
C ILE A 648 -7.51 -27.23 -13.09
N CYS A 649 -8.58 -27.70 -13.75
CA CYS A 649 -8.83 -29.12 -13.97
C CYS A 649 -7.77 -29.76 -14.89
N ASN A 650 -7.28 -29.03 -15.90
CA ASN A 650 -6.37 -29.55 -16.92
C ASN A 650 -4.91 -29.15 -16.63
N GLY A 651 -4.42 -29.53 -15.45
CA GLY A 651 -3.02 -29.29 -15.05
C GLY A 651 -2.71 -27.87 -14.56
N GLY A 652 -3.71 -27.00 -14.41
CA GLY A 652 -3.52 -25.66 -13.85
C GLY A 652 -3.32 -25.65 -12.33
N CYS A 653 -2.94 -24.49 -11.80
CA CYS A 653 -2.74 -24.22 -10.38
C CYS A 653 -3.11 -22.75 -10.06
N PHE A 654 -3.13 -22.40 -8.78
CA PHE A 654 -3.34 -21.04 -8.29
C PHE A 654 -2.03 -20.42 -7.82
N ILE A 655 -1.87 -19.12 -8.04
CA ILE A 655 -0.81 -18.28 -7.46
C ILE A 655 -1.45 -17.07 -6.77
N ARG A 656 -0.90 -16.69 -5.62
CA ARG A 656 -1.43 -15.59 -4.81
C ARG A 656 -0.96 -14.24 -5.37
N PRO A 657 -1.86 -13.25 -5.54
CA PRO A 657 -1.44 -11.91 -5.91
C PRO A 657 -0.88 -11.15 -4.70
N PHE A 658 0.10 -10.27 -4.95
CA PHE A 658 0.73 -9.43 -3.92
C PHE A 658 0.83 -7.99 -4.40
N VAL A 659 0.33 -7.03 -3.63
CA VAL A 659 0.36 -5.61 -3.97
C VAL A 659 1.01 -4.87 -2.80
N HIS A 660 2.22 -4.36 -3.00
CA HIS A 660 3.01 -3.85 -1.90
C HIS A 660 2.51 -2.47 -1.44
N ARG A 661 2.09 -2.38 -0.17
CA ARG A 661 1.53 -1.16 0.44
C ARG A 661 2.47 0.06 0.41
N ARG A 662 3.79 -0.16 0.30
CA ARG A 662 4.86 0.85 0.34
C ARG A 662 5.58 1.08 -1.01
N HIS A 663 5.39 0.23 -2.02
CA HIS A 663 6.06 0.40 -3.32
C HIS A 663 5.13 0.97 -4.39
N VAL A 664 5.32 2.25 -4.70
CA VAL A 664 5.05 2.76 -6.04
C VAL A 664 6.09 2.11 -6.97
N HIS A 665 5.68 1.16 -7.80
CA HIS A 665 6.57 0.60 -8.83
C HIS A 665 6.89 1.69 -9.88
N CYS A 666 7.94 2.45 -9.63
CA CYS A 666 8.64 3.21 -10.66
C CYS A 666 9.59 2.26 -11.37
N SER A 667 9.32 1.93 -12.64
CA SER A 667 10.37 1.39 -13.50
C SER A 667 11.42 2.48 -13.72
N GLU A 668 12.70 2.16 -13.56
CA GLU A 668 13.84 3.04 -13.89
C GLU A 668 13.83 3.51 -15.36
N GLU A 669 12.99 2.89 -16.21
CA GLU A 669 12.75 3.19 -17.62
C GLU A 669 11.55 4.13 -17.89
N GLY A 670 10.86 4.67 -16.87
CA GLY A 670 9.70 5.56 -17.08
C GLY A 670 10.05 6.89 -17.74
N GLU A 671 9.13 7.59 -18.41
CA GLU A 671 9.42 8.89 -19.01
C GLU A 671 9.77 9.97 -17.95
N ILE A 672 10.76 10.83 -18.19
CA ILE A 672 11.10 11.95 -17.30
C ILE A 672 9.99 12.99 -17.32
N LEU A 673 9.43 13.29 -16.16
CA LEU A 673 8.36 14.28 -16.00
C LEU A 673 8.96 15.69 -15.99
N THR A 674 8.68 16.46 -17.04
CA THR A 674 9.08 17.87 -17.14
C THR A 674 8.05 18.78 -16.46
N LYS A 675 8.50 19.98 -16.06
CA LYS A 675 7.61 21.00 -15.46
C LYS A 675 6.44 21.39 -16.36
N THR A 676 6.64 21.43 -17.68
CA THR A 676 5.59 21.70 -18.67
C THR A 676 4.52 20.60 -18.67
N LYS A 677 4.95 19.34 -18.78
CA LYS A 677 4.03 18.18 -18.74
C LYS A 677 3.26 18.09 -17.43
N LEU A 678 3.94 18.35 -16.31
CA LEU A 678 3.29 18.40 -15.01
C LEU A 678 2.21 19.49 -14.94
N HIS A 679 2.46 20.67 -15.52
CA HIS A 679 1.48 21.75 -15.58
C HIS A 679 0.25 21.35 -16.41
N GLU A 680 0.45 20.69 -17.55
CA GLU A 680 -0.64 20.16 -18.40
C GLU A 680 -1.47 19.10 -17.66
N GLN A 681 -0.82 18.15 -16.99
CA GLN A 681 -1.48 17.11 -16.17
C GLN A 681 -2.34 17.74 -15.07
N LEU A 682 -1.80 18.72 -14.34
CA LEU A 682 -2.53 19.40 -13.27
C LEU A 682 -3.70 20.23 -13.80
N GLN A 683 -3.61 20.80 -15.00
CA GLN A 683 -4.74 21.49 -15.63
C GLN A 683 -5.87 20.52 -16.00
N LEU A 684 -5.53 19.37 -16.61
CA LEU A 684 -6.51 18.34 -16.94
C LEU A 684 -7.19 17.76 -15.69
N PHE A 685 -6.43 17.51 -14.62
CA PHE A 685 -6.96 17.04 -13.35
C PHE A 685 -8.01 18.00 -12.76
N ARG A 686 -7.75 19.32 -12.81
CA ARG A 686 -8.68 20.35 -12.33
C ARG A 686 -9.99 20.39 -13.12
N LEU A 687 -9.94 20.18 -14.43
CA LEU A 687 -11.12 20.20 -15.30
C LEU A 687 -12.01 18.96 -15.12
N SER A 688 -11.42 17.83 -14.72
CA SER A 688 -12.09 16.52 -14.63
C SER A 688 -12.63 16.18 -13.24
N HIS A 689 -12.20 16.85 -12.17
CA HIS A 689 -12.55 16.50 -10.79
C HIS A 689 -13.29 17.63 -10.05
N GLN A 690 -14.59 17.46 -9.78
CA GLN A 690 -15.43 18.50 -9.14
C GLN A 690 -14.98 18.92 -7.71
N GLN A 691 -14.14 18.13 -7.03
CA GLN A 691 -13.64 18.42 -5.68
C GLN A 691 -12.10 18.56 -5.61
N TRP A 692 -11.46 18.91 -6.73
CA TRP A 692 -9.99 19.02 -6.82
C TRP A 692 -9.37 19.95 -5.77
N ASN A 693 -10.15 20.92 -5.25
CA ASN A 693 -9.73 21.98 -4.33
C ASN A 693 -9.95 21.69 -2.83
N ARG A 694 -10.40 20.49 -2.45
CA ARG A 694 -10.63 20.10 -1.05
C ARG A 694 -9.45 19.32 -0.47
N ASN A 695 -9.17 19.51 0.83
CA ASN A 695 -8.15 18.80 1.61
C ASN A 695 -6.72 18.93 1.07
N ILE A 696 -6.39 20.08 0.49
CA ILE A 696 -5.10 20.30 -0.17
C ILE A 696 -4.27 21.42 0.44
N TYR A 697 -2.97 21.15 0.51
CA TYR A 697 -1.90 22.10 0.73
C TYR A 697 -1.45 22.70 -0.61
N PHE A 698 -1.68 24.00 -0.81
CA PHE A 698 -1.24 24.71 -2.01
C PHE A 698 0.12 25.39 -1.81
N SER A 699 1.01 25.18 -2.78
CA SER A 699 2.25 25.95 -2.90
C SER A 699 2.41 26.50 -4.30
N SER A 700 2.86 27.75 -4.39
CA SER A 700 3.23 28.36 -5.68
C SER A 700 4.73 28.23 -5.97
N SER A 701 5.09 28.04 -7.24
CA SER A 701 6.50 28.02 -7.65
C SER A 701 7.07 29.44 -7.74
N GLY A 702 8.29 29.67 -7.22
CA GLY A 702 8.99 30.97 -7.23
C GLY A 702 9.97 31.19 -8.41
N GLY A 703 9.69 30.62 -9.59
CA GLY A 703 10.65 30.58 -10.70
C GLY A 703 10.66 31.85 -11.57
N SER A 704 11.85 32.25 -12.05
CA SER A 704 12.14 33.48 -12.81
C SER A 704 11.94 33.36 -14.33
N GLY A 705 11.01 32.53 -14.84
CA GLY A 705 10.96 32.26 -16.29
C GLY A 705 9.70 31.63 -16.88
N GLY A 706 8.51 31.77 -16.28
CA GLY A 706 7.29 31.24 -16.91
C GLY A 706 6.00 31.40 -16.12
N LYS A 707 4.88 30.88 -16.67
CA LYS A 707 3.56 30.85 -16.04
C LYS A 707 3.63 30.19 -14.67
N ARG A 708 3.06 30.86 -13.66
CA ARG A 708 3.06 30.45 -12.26
C ARG A 708 2.35 29.10 -12.08
N LEU A 709 3.07 28.10 -11.57
CA LEU A 709 2.49 26.81 -11.20
C LEU A 709 1.96 26.87 -9.76
N PHE A 710 0.73 26.40 -9.58
CA PHE A 710 0.14 26.13 -8.27
C PHE A 710 0.07 24.61 -8.09
N PHE A 711 0.93 24.08 -7.23
CA PHE A 711 0.96 22.66 -6.94
C PHE A 711 0.06 22.35 -5.75
N ALA A 712 -0.84 21.38 -5.91
CA ALA A 712 -1.74 20.91 -4.85
C ALA A 712 -1.20 19.60 -4.28
N THR A 713 -0.93 19.57 -2.98
CA THR A 713 -0.54 18.33 -2.26
C THR A 713 -1.67 17.97 -1.31
N ASP A 714 -1.93 16.70 -1.03
CA ASP A 714 -2.83 16.37 0.08
C ASP A 714 -2.23 16.86 1.42
N ILE A 715 -3.07 17.31 2.34
CA ILE A 715 -2.61 17.84 3.64
C ILE A 715 -1.89 16.76 4.45
N GLN A 716 -2.41 15.54 4.49
CA GLN A 716 -1.82 14.45 5.28
C GLN A 716 -0.50 13.98 4.66
N GLU A 717 -0.44 13.89 3.32
CA GLU A 717 0.81 13.60 2.61
C GLU A 717 1.89 14.66 2.89
N ASN A 718 1.49 15.93 2.94
CA ASN A 718 2.40 17.02 3.23
C ASN A 718 2.93 16.99 4.67
N GLN A 719 2.05 16.72 5.65
CA GLN A 719 2.43 16.52 7.05
C GLN A 719 3.41 15.35 7.19
N ARG A 720 3.11 14.21 6.57
CA ARG A 720 3.97 13.03 6.61
C ARG A 720 5.35 13.28 6.02
N GLN A 721 5.44 14.01 4.91
CA GLN A 721 6.72 14.40 4.33
C GLN A 721 7.56 15.26 5.30
N ARG A 722 6.93 16.18 6.03
CA ARG A 722 7.62 17.05 7.00
C ARG A 722 8.11 16.27 8.21
N GLU A 723 7.30 15.36 8.76
CA GLU A 723 7.69 14.46 9.84
C GLU A 723 8.97 13.68 9.49
N ILE A 724 8.97 13.01 8.34
CA ILE A 724 10.11 12.21 7.89
C ILE A 724 11.39 13.06 7.77
N LEU A 725 11.27 14.29 7.25
CA LEU A 725 12.43 15.17 7.14
C LEU A 725 12.89 15.69 8.51
N VAL A 726 11.96 16.01 9.42
CA VAL A 726 12.28 16.45 10.79
C VAL A 726 12.94 15.34 11.59
N ASP A 727 12.53 14.08 11.43
CA ASP A 727 13.21 12.93 12.04
C ASP A 727 14.69 12.88 11.65
N MET A 728 15.00 13.16 10.37
CA MET A 728 16.38 13.31 9.92
C MET A 728 17.06 14.55 10.52
N MET A 729 16.37 15.69 10.59
CA MET A 729 16.93 16.91 11.18
C MET A 729 17.33 16.71 12.64
N LEU A 730 16.49 16.05 13.45
CA LEU A 730 16.77 15.71 14.84
C LEU A 730 17.96 14.74 14.93
N ALA A 731 17.93 13.65 14.14
CA ALA A 731 19.01 12.65 14.14
C ALA A 731 20.37 13.21 13.72
N GLN A 732 20.39 14.29 12.93
CA GLN A 732 21.59 14.93 12.41
C GLN A 732 21.94 16.24 13.14
N ASN A 733 21.31 16.55 14.27
CA ASN A 733 21.51 17.79 15.04
C ASN A 733 21.34 19.08 14.21
N VAL A 734 20.46 19.05 13.21
CA VAL A 734 20.05 20.25 12.47
C VAL A 734 19.12 21.08 13.37
N LEU A 735 18.13 20.44 13.98
CA LEU A 735 17.21 21.01 14.97
C LEU A 735 17.26 20.21 16.28
N SER A 736 16.87 20.85 17.38
CA SER A 736 16.75 20.27 18.72
C SER A 736 15.64 20.95 19.52
N GLU A 737 15.04 20.26 20.49
CA GLU A 737 13.97 20.80 21.34
C GLU A 737 14.37 22.06 22.12
N THR A 738 15.67 22.28 22.34
CA THR A 738 16.22 23.46 23.01
C THR A 738 16.32 24.70 22.12
N ASP A 739 16.06 24.55 20.81
CA ASP A 739 16.18 25.66 19.87
C ASP A 739 15.06 26.69 20.02
N VAL A 740 15.45 27.96 19.99
CA VAL A 740 14.58 29.12 19.89
C VAL A 740 14.85 29.80 18.54
N CYS A 741 13.88 29.66 17.65
CA CYS A 741 14.01 29.89 16.22
C CYS A 741 13.34 31.21 15.78
N LEU A 742 14.13 32.21 15.41
CA LEU A 742 13.63 33.43 14.78
C LEU A 742 13.41 33.21 13.27
N ASN A 743 12.15 33.18 12.84
CA ASN A 743 11.79 32.87 11.46
C ASN A 743 11.40 34.13 10.66
N LEU A 744 12.23 34.49 9.68
CA LEU A 744 12.11 35.64 8.79
C LEU A 744 11.78 35.26 7.34
N PHE A 745 11.34 34.03 7.10
CA PHE A 745 10.92 33.60 5.75
C PHE A 745 9.64 34.31 5.26
N HIS A 746 9.34 34.18 3.97
CA HIS A 746 8.24 34.87 3.32
C HIS A 746 6.93 34.08 3.41
N SER A 747 5.78 34.77 3.50
CA SER A 747 4.45 34.14 3.66
C SER A 747 3.33 34.69 2.77
N ASN A 748 3.62 35.59 1.83
CA ASN A 748 2.59 36.17 0.96
C ASN A 748 2.45 35.39 -0.36
N ASN A 749 1.40 35.70 -1.12
CA ASN A 749 1.20 35.16 -2.46
C ASN A 749 1.28 33.62 -2.50
N ILE A 750 0.68 32.90 -1.55
CA ILE A 750 0.65 31.42 -1.56
C ILE A 750 2.09 30.82 -1.63
N TYR A 751 3.10 31.60 -1.24
CA TYR A 751 4.45 31.13 -1.02
C TYR A 751 4.59 30.82 0.46
N ARG A 752 5.11 29.63 0.77
CA ARG A 752 4.90 29.00 2.09
C ARG A 752 6.17 28.83 2.90
N SER A 753 7.27 29.50 2.55
CA SER A 753 8.54 29.28 3.25
C SER A 753 8.44 29.60 4.75
N LEU A 754 7.71 30.64 5.17
CA LEU A 754 7.48 30.90 6.60
C LEU A 754 6.80 29.71 7.30
N GLU A 755 5.71 29.22 6.73
CA GLU A 755 4.89 28.18 7.35
C GLU A 755 5.60 26.83 7.38
N ILE A 756 6.30 26.44 6.30
CA ILE A 756 7.11 25.22 6.26
C ILE A 756 8.10 25.17 7.43
N PHE A 757 8.80 26.26 7.70
CA PHE A 757 9.80 26.30 8.77
C PHE A 757 9.18 26.41 10.17
N ASN A 758 7.99 27.02 10.30
CA ASN A 758 7.22 26.96 11.55
C ASN A 758 6.80 25.52 11.87
N ASP A 759 6.38 24.76 10.86
CA ASP A 759 5.97 23.36 11.01
C ASP A 759 7.17 22.47 11.35
N PHE A 760 8.33 22.70 10.73
CA PHE A 760 9.56 22.00 11.11
C PHE A 760 9.93 22.24 12.57
N CYS A 761 9.87 23.48 13.05
CA CYS A 761 10.12 23.78 14.46
C CYS A 761 9.09 23.10 15.37
N SER A 762 7.81 23.13 15.01
CA SER A 762 6.73 22.55 15.82
C SER A 762 6.86 21.03 15.93
N LEU A 763 7.15 20.35 14.82
CA LEU A 763 7.39 18.91 14.80
C LEU A 763 8.66 18.50 15.56
N ALA A 764 9.67 19.38 15.61
CA ALA A 764 10.91 19.18 16.34
C ALA A 764 10.82 19.59 17.83
N ASN A 765 9.64 20.01 18.31
CA ASN A 765 9.43 20.57 19.65
C ASN A 765 10.30 21.80 19.97
N CYS A 766 10.69 22.59 18.97
CA CYS A 766 11.42 23.84 19.15
C CYS A 766 10.46 25.00 19.44
N THR A 767 10.97 26.07 20.07
CA THR A 767 10.25 27.35 20.13
C THR A 767 10.43 28.11 18.83
N VAL A 768 9.35 28.56 18.18
CA VAL A 768 9.43 29.38 16.94
C VAL A 768 8.83 30.78 17.13
N LEU A 769 9.54 31.79 16.63
CA LEU A 769 9.17 33.20 16.63
C LEU A 769 8.88 33.65 15.19
N PRO A 770 7.63 33.54 14.71
CA PRO A 770 7.28 33.80 13.32
C PRO A 770 7.13 35.31 13.04
N MET A 771 8.24 35.96 12.68
CA MET A 771 8.25 37.41 12.37
C MET A 771 8.00 37.69 10.89
N GLY A 772 8.46 36.79 10.00
CA GLY A 772 8.28 36.91 8.56
C GLY A 772 9.16 37.96 7.90
N SER A 773 9.30 37.86 6.57
CA SER A 773 10.26 38.69 5.83
C SER A 773 9.93 40.18 5.80
N GLY A 774 8.67 40.55 6.04
CA GLY A 774 8.19 41.94 6.04
C GLY A 774 8.23 42.64 7.40
N ALA A 775 8.71 41.96 8.45
CA ALA A 775 8.82 42.56 9.77
C ALA A 775 9.83 43.73 9.78
N ASP A 776 9.47 44.76 10.54
CA ASP A 776 10.31 45.93 10.81
C ASP A 776 11.58 45.51 11.59
N ASP A 777 12.74 45.96 11.12
CA ASP A 777 14.03 45.54 11.70
C ASP A 777 14.21 45.98 13.16
N THR A 778 13.68 47.15 13.55
CA THR A 778 13.72 47.61 14.95
C THR A 778 12.92 46.66 15.86
N LYS A 779 11.75 46.21 15.41
CA LYS A 779 10.96 45.22 16.16
C LYS A 779 11.64 43.85 16.21
N ILE A 780 12.36 43.47 15.16
CA ILE A 780 13.15 42.23 15.18
C ILE A 780 14.23 42.30 16.25
N LEU A 781 14.94 43.44 16.39
CA LEU A 781 15.93 43.61 17.45
C LEU A 781 15.31 43.49 18.85
N GLN A 782 14.14 44.09 19.08
CA GLN A 782 13.42 43.96 20.36
C GLN A 782 13.07 42.49 20.68
N ILE A 783 12.66 41.72 19.68
CA ILE A 783 12.37 40.29 19.81
C ILE A 783 13.64 39.50 20.10
N ILE A 784 14.75 39.82 19.43
CA ILE A 784 16.04 39.18 19.68
C ILE A 784 16.51 39.45 21.11
N GLU A 785 16.38 40.69 21.59
CA GLU A 785 16.75 41.07 22.96
C GLU A 785 15.91 40.34 24.01
N TYR A 786 14.60 40.25 23.79
CA TYR A 786 13.66 39.64 24.73
C TYR A 786 13.75 38.11 24.78
N PHE A 787 13.69 37.45 23.62
CA PHE A 787 13.60 35.98 23.54
C PHE A 787 14.97 35.29 23.40
N ARG A 788 16.02 36.02 23.05
CA ARG A 788 17.39 35.50 22.83
C ARG A 788 17.42 34.23 21.95
N PRO A 789 16.88 34.29 20.72
CA PRO A 789 16.90 33.16 19.81
C PRO A 789 18.34 32.71 19.50
N ASN A 790 18.58 31.39 19.53
CA ASN A 790 19.87 30.80 19.14
C ASN A 790 19.90 30.39 17.65
N VAL A 791 18.74 30.32 16.98
CA VAL A 791 18.63 30.03 15.54
C VAL A 791 17.94 31.19 14.83
N ILE A 792 18.49 31.63 13.68
CA ILE A 792 17.84 32.59 12.79
C ILE A 792 17.62 31.97 11.41
N MET A 793 16.44 32.18 10.83
CA MET A 793 16.01 31.54 9.59
C MET A 793 15.50 32.57 8.60
N GLY A 794 15.89 32.48 7.34
CA GLY A 794 15.39 33.37 6.30
C GLY A 794 16.04 33.16 4.94
N SER A 795 15.58 33.89 3.92
CA SER A 795 16.33 33.93 2.66
C SER A 795 17.67 34.67 2.88
N PRO A 796 18.74 34.28 2.17
CA PRO A 796 20.02 35.01 2.19
C PRO A 796 19.86 36.52 2.04
N TYR A 797 18.97 36.99 1.15
CA TYR A 797 18.65 38.41 1.01
C TYR A 797 18.11 39.03 2.31
N ARG A 798 17.10 38.42 2.94
CA ARG A 798 16.45 38.98 4.13
C ARG A 798 17.38 38.97 5.34
N LEU A 799 18.18 37.92 5.46
CA LEU A 799 19.21 37.79 6.50
C LEU A 799 20.31 38.85 6.32
N MET A 800 20.72 39.15 5.10
CA MET A 800 21.69 40.23 4.84
C MET A 800 21.11 41.61 5.13
N GLN A 801 19.84 41.86 4.76
CA GLN A 801 19.17 43.12 5.08
C GLN A 801 19.20 43.42 6.59
N LEU A 802 18.85 42.43 7.43
CA LEU A 802 18.91 42.60 8.88
C LEU A 802 20.36 42.77 9.37
N ALA A 803 21.33 42.08 8.76
CA ALA A 803 22.73 42.19 9.15
C ALA A 803 23.30 43.59 8.89
N LEU A 804 22.95 44.20 7.75
CA LEU A 804 23.30 45.58 7.42
C LEU A 804 22.63 46.56 8.40
N PHE A 805 21.34 46.36 8.68
CA PHE A 805 20.63 47.19 9.65
C PHE A 805 21.27 47.12 11.04
N ILE A 806 21.63 45.92 11.50
CA ILE A 806 22.38 45.73 12.74
C ILE A 806 23.71 46.47 12.70
N GLU A 807 24.49 46.34 11.64
CA GLU A 807 25.79 47.02 11.52
C GLU A 807 25.66 48.55 11.63
N GLU A 808 24.62 49.13 11.01
CA GLU A 808 24.33 50.57 11.06
C GLU A 808 23.83 51.05 12.43
N HIS A 809 23.07 50.24 13.17
CA HIS A 809 22.37 50.64 14.41
C HIS A 809 23.01 50.11 15.70
N ARG A 810 24.10 49.34 15.60
CA ARG A 810 24.79 48.73 16.74
C ARG A 810 25.45 49.77 17.64
N GLN A 811 25.11 49.76 18.93
CA GLN A 811 25.96 50.37 19.96
C GLN A 811 27.14 49.44 20.28
N SER A 812 28.32 50.01 20.57
CA SER A 812 29.62 49.32 20.58
C SER A 812 29.78 48.11 21.53
N ASN A 813 28.79 47.79 22.37
CA ASN A 813 28.84 46.68 23.34
C ASN A 813 27.78 45.56 23.14
N GLU A 814 26.83 45.68 22.21
CA GLU A 814 25.85 44.60 21.99
C GLU A 814 26.45 43.46 21.16
N LYS A 815 26.39 42.22 21.68
CA LYS A 815 26.83 41.01 20.98
C LYS A 815 25.62 40.12 20.70
N PHE A 816 25.20 40.06 19.45
CA PHE A 816 24.31 39.03 18.96
C PHE A 816 25.08 37.71 18.84
N HIS A 817 24.46 36.60 19.23
CA HIS A 817 25.04 35.28 19.07
C HIS A 817 23.96 34.31 18.65
N PHE A 818 24.12 33.79 17.43
CA PHE A 818 23.34 32.66 16.93
C PHE A 818 24.26 31.45 16.80
N GLU A 819 23.75 30.28 17.12
CA GLU A 819 24.45 29.01 16.94
C GLU A 819 24.28 28.50 15.50
N LYS A 820 23.11 28.76 14.90
CA LYS A 820 22.70 28.24 13.59
C LYS A 820 22.00 29.31 12.75
N ILE A 821 22.29 29.33 11.46
CA ILE A 821 21.57 30.11 10.44
C ILE A 821 20.94 29.14 9.44
N PHE A 822 19.61 29.18 9.29
CA PHE A 822 18.93 28.41 8.26
C PHE A 822 18.63 29.29 7.05
N PHE A 823 19.00 28.80 5.86
CA PHE A 823 18.72 29.50 4.62
C PHE A 823 18.07 28.60 3.57
N ALA A 824 17.21 29.20 2.76
CA ALA A 824 16.54 28.54 1.65
C ALA A 824 16.20 29.58 0.57
N CYS A 825 15.57 29.13 -0.52
CA CYS A 825 15.13 29.93 -1.67
C CYS A 825 16.27 30.45 -2.56
N GLU A 826 17.43 30.78 -2.01
CA GLU A 826 18.61 31.31 -2.71
C GLU A 826 19.89 30.58 -2.27
N PRO A 827 20.89 30.46 -3.16
CA PRO A 827 22.21 30.02 -2.76
C PRO A 827 22.88 31.03 -1.83
N LEU A 828 23.69 30.55 -0.90
CA LEU A 828 24.47 31.37 0.02
C LEU A 828 25.96 31.30 -0.34
N ASP A 829 26.50 32.40 -0.85
CA ASP A 829 27.91 32.55 -1.21
C ASP A 829 28.83 32.80 0.01
N ASN A 830 30.14 32.72 -0.21
CA ASN A 830 31.14 32.84 0.85
C ASN A 830 31.22 34.26 1.44
N LEU A 831 31.01 35.30 0.64
CA LEU A 831 31.05 36.68 1.12
C LEU A 831 29.94 36.94 2.14
N LYS A 832 28.73 36.46 1.86
CA LYS A 832 27.61 36.53 2.82
C LYS A 832 27.88 35.70 4.08
N ARG A 833 28.48 34.51 3.95
CA ARG A 833 28.86 33.68 5.09
C ARG A 833 29.86 34.38 6.01
N ASP A 834 30.88 35.02 5.44
CA ASP A 834 31.88 35.78 6.20
C ASP A 834 31.23 36.98 6.91
N TYR A 835 30.30 37.64 6.23
CA TYR A 835 29.55 38.76 6.81
C TYR A 835 28.64 38.30 7.97
N PHE A 836 27.92 37.19 7.81
CA PHE A 836 27.11 36.60 8.90
C PHE A 836 27.95 36.14 10.07
N LYS A 837 29.13 35.56 9.82
CA LYS A 837 30.08 35.22 10.89
C LYS A 837 30.50 36.43 11.70
N ARG A 838 30.65 37.60 11.06
CA ARG A 838 31.00 38.86 11.74
C ARG A 838 29.82 39.47 12.51
N ILE A 839 28.65 39.57 11.88
CA ILE A 839 27.51 40.31 12.45
C ILE A 839 26.68 39.45 13.40
N TYR A 840 26.35 38.22 12.99
CA TYR A 840 25.54 37.28 13.78
C TYR A 840 26.36 36.39 14.71
N ASN A 841 27.70 36.46 14.64
CA ASN A 841 28.61 35.60 15.39
C ASN A 841 28.28 34.10 15.21
N CYS A 842 27.92 33.72 13.98
CA CYS A 842 27.51 32.37 13.62
C CYS A 842 28.26 31.89 12.38
N SER A 843 28.88 30.71 12.46
CA SER A 843 29.59 30.08 11.34
C SER A 843 28.83 28.90 10.72
N MET A 844 27.78 28.40 11.40
CA MET A 844 26.99 27.26 10.95
C MET A 844 25.79 27.75 10.15
N CYS A 845 25.93 27.78 8.81
CA CYS A 845 24.83 28.08 7.90
C CYS A 845 24.35 26.79 7.22
N LEU A 846 23.10 26.40 7.44
CA LEU A 846 22.49 25.17 6.92
C LEU A 846 21.44 25.50 5.86
N GLY A 847 21.67 25.01 4.64
CA GLY A 847 20.77 25.18 3.50
C GLY A 847 19.65 24.14 3.46
N PHE A 848 18.49 24.52 2.92
CA PHE A 848 17.37 23.62 2.66
C PHE A 848 17.04 23.58 1.16
N TYR A 849 16.82 22.38 0.63
CA TYR A 849 16.61 22.13 -0.79
C TYR A 849 15.24 21.50 -1.08
N GLY A 850 14.59 22.03 -2.10
CA GLY A 850 13.28 21.59 -2.55
C GLY A 850 12.58 22.62 -3.44
N SER A 851 11.39 22.25 -3.92
CA SER A 851 10.56 23.07 -4.80
C SER A 851 9.08 23.02 -4.37
N ALA A 852 8.20 23.76 -5.04
CA ALA A 852 6.77 23.68 -4.76
C ALA A 852 6.20 22.28 -5.09
N GLU A 853 6.75 21.65 -6.13
CA GLU A 853 6.36 20.35 -6.66
C GLU A 853 6.90 19.19 -5.83
N THR A 854 8.16 19.28 -5.38
CA THR A 854 8.82 18.23 -4.57
C THR A 854 8.56 18.38 -3.08
N GLY A 855 8.21 19.61 -2.63
CA GLY A 855 8.34 20.03 -1.24
C GLY A 855 9.81 20.13 -0.82
N VAL A 856 10.08 20.64 0.38
CA VAL A 856 11.42 20.53 0.95
C VAL A 856 11.68 19.07 1.28
N PHE A 857 12.74 18.50 0.74
CA PHE A 857 13.05 17.07 0.89
C PHE A 857 14.50 16.80 1.30
N ALA A 858 15.36 17.81 1.29
CA ALA A 858 16.76 17.68 1.67
C ALA A 858 17.25 18.91 2.43
N CYS A 859 18.23 18.74 3.32
CA CYS A 859 18.89 19.85 4.01
C CYS A 859 20.36 19.55 4.27
N GLN A 860 21.14 20.59 4.53
CA GLN A 860 22.53 20.46 4.97
C GLN A 860 22.56 20.08 6.46
N THR A 861 23.52 19.24 6.83
CA THR A 861 23.78 18.88 8.22
C THR A 861 24.98 19.68 8.75
N PRO A 862 25.23 19.73 10.07
CA PRO A 862 26.43 20.35 10.63
C PRO A 862 27.74 19.84 10.00
N ALA A 863 27.79 18.55 9.63
CA ALA A 863 28.94 17.94 8.96
C ALA A 863 29.18 18.46 7.53
N HIS A 864 28.17 19.09 6.92
CA HIS A 864 28.17 19.53 5.53
C HIS A 864 27.93 21.03 5.36
N ALA A 865 27.90 21.80 6.45
CA ALA A 865 27.51 23.23 6.49
C ALA A 865 28.33 24.16 5.57
N THR A 866 29.56 23.76 5.22
CA THR A 866 30.48 24.50 4.34
C THR A 866 30.55 23.94 2.92
N THR A 867 29.75 22.92 2.60
CA THR A 867 29.76 22.25 1.29
C THR A 867 28.50 22.58 0.50
N GLN A 868 28.33 21.95 -0.68
CA GLN A 868 27.08 21.96 -1.45
C GLN A 868 26.32 20.63 -1.35
N LEU A 869 26.59 19.85 -0.31
CA LEU A 869 25.97 18.56 -0.05
C LEU A 869 24.70 18.72 0.76
N TYR A 870 23.63 18.08 0.29
CA TYR A 870 22.33 18.01 0.95
C TYR A 870 22.00 16.55 1.24
N MET A 871 21.59 16.29 2.47
CA MET A 871 21.15 14.99 2.93
C MET A 871 19.63 14.88 2.77
N TYR A 872 19.14 13.72 2.31
CA TYR A 872 17.72 13.44 2.15
C TYR A 872 17.34 12.05 2.66
N PRO A 873 16.13 11.85 3.21
CA PRO A 873 15.63 10.52 3.58
C PRO A 873 15.28 9.69 2.34
N LYS A 874 15.85 8.50 2.20
CA LYS A 874 15.51 7.58 1.09
C LYS A 874 14.06 7.06 1.16
N GLU A 875 13.46 7.11 2.35
CA GLU A 875 12.04 6.81 2.56
C GLU A 875 11.09 7.95 2.12
N LEU A 876 11.61 9.16 1.91
CA LEU A 876 10.85 10.33 1.45
C LEU A 876 10.92 10.48 -0.08
N VAL A 877 12.13 10.41 -0.63
CA VAL A 877 12.39 10.57 -2.07
C VAL A 877 13.42 9.57 -2.57
N ARG A 878 13.30 9.22 -3.86
CA ARG A 878 14.39 8.66 -4.65
C ARG A 878 14.95 9.76 -5.54
N VAL A 879 16.27 9.87 -5.56
CA VAL A 879 17.00 10.86 -6.36
C VAL A 879 17.84 10.11 -7.37
N GLU A 880 17.77 10.53 -8.63
CA GLU A 880 18.55 10.02 -9.76
C GLU A 880 19.29 11.19 -10.43
N ILE A 881 20.39 10.91 -11.12
CA ILE A 881 21.09 11.90 -11.96
C ILE A 881 21.00 11.45 -13.42
N VAL A 882 20.30 12.23 -14.24
CA VAL A 882 20.21 11.98 -15.69
C VAL A 882 20.75 13.19 -16.43
N ASN A 883 21.77 13.00 -17.26
CA ASN A 883 22.45 14.09 -17.98
C ASN A 883 22.87 15.25 -17.05
N ARG A 884 23.42 14.91 -15.86
CA ARG A 884 23.78 15.83 -14.76
C ARG A 884 22.62 16.57 -14.09
N GLN A 885 21.37 16.34 -14.50
CA GLN A 885 20.19 16.93 -13.88
C GLN A 885 19.67 16.05 -12.75
N ILE A 886 19.20 16.70 -11.69
CA ILE A 886 18.59 16.03 -10.53
C ILE A 886 17.15 15.65 -10.89
N ILE A 887 16.88 14.35 -10.86
CA ILE A 887 15.55 13.76 -11.08
C ILE A 887 15.05 13.22 -9.74
N VAL A 888 13.83 13.59 -9.36
CA VAL A 888 13.25 13.26 -8.05
C VAL A 888 11.96 12.49 -8.22
N THR A 889 11.86 11.35 -7.54
CA THR A 889 10.60 10.64 -7.30
C THR A 889 10.21 10.81 -5.84
N ASN A 890 9.08 11.46 -5.56
CA ASN A 890 8.55 11.58 -4.21
C ASN A 890 7.62 10.39 -3.92
N VAL A 891 7.99 9.56 -2.94
CA VAL A 891 7.28 8.30 -2.64
C VAL A 891 6.15 8.47 -1.63
N VAL A 892 6.02 9.65 -1.03
CA VAL A 892 4.97 9.98 -0.06
C VAL A 892 3.73 10.56 -0.75
N ARG A 893 3.90 11.28 -1.86
CA ARG A 893 2.80 11.94 -2.58
C ARG A 893 1.99 10.96 -3.42
N ARG A 894 0.68 10.87 -3.17
CA ARG A 894 -0.25 9.97 -3.88
C ARG A 894 -1.29 10.73 -4.70
N ARG A 895 -1.80 11.87 -4.19
CA ARG A 895 -2.81 12.69 -4.88
C ARG A 895 -2.32 13.23 -6.23
N ASN A 896 -1.14 13.85 -6.23
CA ASN A 896 -0.47 14.30 -7.44
C ASN A 896 0.92 13.66 -7.45
N GLN A 897 1.00 12.44 -7.98
CA GLN A 897 2.21 11.65 -7.98
C GLN A 897 3.33 12.38 -8.71
N LEU A 898 4.48 12.47 -8.06
CA LEU A 898 5.66 13.09 -8.62
C LEU A 898 6.71 12.01 -8.88
N VAL A 899 6.62 11.38 -10.04
CA VAL A 899 7.49 10.29 -10.47
C VAL A 899 8.49 10.81 -11.51
N ARG A 900 9.78 10.55 -11.29
CA ARG A 900 10.91 10.97 -12.14
C ARG A 900 10.81 12.43 -12.60
N PHE A 901 10.53 13.34 -11.67
CA PHE A 901 10.40 14.77 -11.94
C PHE A 901 11.75 15.45 -12.08
N ASN A 902 11.95 16.17 -13.17
CA ASN A 902 13.17 16.93 -13.42
C ASN A 902 13.13 18.28 -12.71
N THR A 903 14.01 18.47 -11.71
CA THR A 903 14.09 19.74 -10.95
C THR A 903 14.72 20.87 -11.76
N SER A 904 15.35 20.57 -12.90
CA SER A 904 16.20 21.46 -13.71
C SER A 904 17.50 21.92 -13.04
N ASP A 905 17.76 21.48 -11.81
CA ASP A 905 19.02 21.74 -11.12
C ASP A 905 20.06 20.70 -11.52
N LEU A 906 21.32 21.13 -11.55
CA LEU A 906 22.45 20.24 -11.81
C LEU A 906 22.93 19.63 -10.51
N GLY A 907 23.38 18.38 -10.55
CA GLY A 907 23.93 17.74 -9.37
C GLY A 907 24.64 16.44 -9.64
N ARG A 908 25.20 15.87 -8.57
CA ARG A 908 25.73 14.52 -8.54
C ARG A 908 25.28 13.82 -7.25
N LEU A 909 25.01 12.53 -7.35
CA LEU A 909 24.82 11.70 -6.17
C LEU A 909 26.20 11.38 -5.59
N ILE A 910 26.29 11.47 -4.27
CA ILE A 910 27.45 10.98 -3.54
C ILE A 910 27.13 9.53 -3.14
N PRO A 911 27.96 8.55 -3.52
CA PRO A 911 27.77 7.17 -3.12
C PRO A 911 27.64 7.08 -1.60
N THR A 912 26.55 6.47 -1.16
CA THR A 912 26.29 6.08 0.23
C THR A 912 26.16 4.56 0.25
N HIS A 913 26.42 3.90 1.38
CA HIS A 913 26.21 2.45 1.45
C HIS A 913 24.71 2.12 1.22
N ASP A 914 24.42 1.01 0.55
CA ASP A 914 23.04 0.64 0.17
C ASP A 914 22.08 0.56 1.38
N ASN A 915 22.61 0.23 2.57
CA ASN A 915 21.87 0.15 3.83
C ASN A 915 21.69 1.49 4.56
N GLU A 916 22.23 2.61 4.06
CA GLU A 916 22.06 3.90 4.72
C GLU A 916 20.65 4.46 4.53
N LYS A 917 20.03 4.88 5.64
CA LYS A 917 18.70 5.51 5.70
C LYS A 917 18.62 6.81 4.88
N TYR A 918 19.74 7.50 4.75
CA TYR A 918 19.85 8.80 4.09
C TYR A 918 20.69 8.70 2.82
N GLY A 919 20.35 9.51 1.82
CA GLY A 919 21.17 9.73 0.64
C GLY A 919 21.80 11.11 0.69
N LEU A 920 22.85 11.30 -0.12
CA LEU A 920 23.56 12.57 -0.28
C LEU A 920 23.54 13.00 -1.74
N VAL A 921 23.11 14.23 -1.98
CA VAL A 921 23.14 14.88 -3.29
C VAL A 921 23.93 16.17 -3.21
N GLU A 922 24.90 16.33 -4.12
CA GLU A 922 25.54 17.61 -4.35
C GLU A 922 24.71 18.41 -5.35
N VAL A 923 24.33 19.63 -4.96
CA VAL A 923 23.62 20.56 -5.85
C VAL A 923 24.64 21.55 -6.43
N GLN A 924 24.73 21.60 -7.75
CA GLN A 924 25.68 22.45 -8.48
C GLN A 924 25.00 23.73 -8.97
N GLN A 925 25.76 24.82 -9.08
CA GLN A 925 25.25 26.09 -9.61
C GLN A 925 24.76 25.94 -11.06
N SER A 926 23.62 26.56 -11.36
CA SER A 926 22.94 26.48 -12.65
C SER A 926 23.82 26.99 -13.81
N GLN A 927 24.09 26.14 -14.79
CA GLN A 927 24.74 26.51 -16.07
C GLN A 927 23.73 27.05 -17.09
N ARG A 928 22.83 27.94 -16.64
CA ARG A 928 21.82 28.53 -17.53
C ARG A 928 22.50 29.48 -18.53
N LEU A 929 22.26 29.27 -19.82
CA LEU A 929 22.65 30.20 -20.87
C LEU A 929 21.81 31.48 -20.75
N ILE A 930 22.48 32.63 -20.76
CA ILE A 930 21.88 33.96 -20.80
C ILE A 930 22.01 34.46 -22.23
N ASP A 931 20.89 34.71 -22.89
CA ASP A 931 20.89 35.36 -24.19
C ASP A 931 21.14 36.86 -24.01
N LEU A 932 22.25 37.37 -24.54
CA LEU A 932 22.57 38.80 -24.55
C LEU A 932 22.21 39.46 -25.88
N ALA A 933 21.97 38.70 -26.97
CA ALA A 933 21.80 39.15 -28.36
C ALA A 933 22.84 40.21 -28.83
N PRO A 934 23.74 39.91 -29.80
CA PRO A 934 23.72 38.78 -30.72
C PRO A 934 24.47 37.54 -30.20
N ALA A 935 24.88 37.53 -28.94
CA ALA A 935 25.63 36.43 -28.32
C ALA A 935 24.95 35.91 -27.06
N ALA A 936 25.44 34.79 -26.54
CA ALA A 936 24.97 34.22 -25.29
C ALA A 936 26.16 33.79 -24.42
N ILE A 937 26.02 33.92 -23.10
CA ILE A 937 27.05 33.55 -22.11
C ILE A 937 26.45 32.65 -21.03
N MET A 938 27.28 31.90 -20.30
CA MET A 938 26.77 31.13 -19.17
C MET A 938 26.55 32.05 -17.97
N LYS A 939 25.51 31.77 -17.18
CA LYS A 939 25.29 32.43 -15.90
C LYS A 939 26.47 32.31 -14.95
N SER A 940 27.13 31.15 -14.94
CA SER A 940 28.36 30.92 -14.17
C SER A 940 29.47 31.90 -14.53
N ASP A 941 29.58 32.28 -15.81
CA ASP A 941 30.62 33.19 -16.29
C ASP A 941 30.42 34.59 -15.70
N VAL A 942 29.17 35.08 -15.68
CA VAL A 942 28.82 36.36 -15.04
C VAL A 942 29.08 36.29 -13.54
N GLU A 943 28.70 35.18 -12.90
CA GLU A 943 28.91 35.00 -11.46
C GLU A 943 30.40 34.98 -11.10
N GLU A 944 31.22 34.25 -11.87
CA GLU A 944 32.67 34.19 -11.68
C GLU A 944 33.33 35.55 -11.89
N CYS A 945 32.92 36.30 -12.91
CA CYS A 945 33.41 37.66 -13.14
C CYS A 945 33.07 38.59 -11.97
N MET A 946 31.80 38.63 -11.56
CA MET A 946 31.32 39.57 -10.57
C MET A 946 31.79 39.23 -9.14
N ASN A 947 32.01 37.96 -8.83
CA ASN A 947 32.46 37.51 -7.50
C ASN A 947 33.96 37.78 -7.26
N GLN A 948 34.71 38.26 -8.26
CA GLN A 948 36.11 38.72 -8.09
C GLN A 948 36.17 40.08 -7.41
N PHE A 949 35.09 40.85 -7.45
CA PHE A 949 35.01 42.18 -6.84
C PHE A 949 34.53 42.08 -5.39
N ASP A 950 35.01 42.97 -4.54
CA ASP A 950 34.57 43.05 -3.14
C ASP A 950 33.23 43.81 -3.04
N LEU A 951 32.16 43.13 -3.44
CA LEU A 951 30.79 43.65 -3.49
C LEU A 951 29.92 42.94 -2.43
N ILE A 952 28.98 43.67 -1.84
CA ILE A 952 27.96 43.07 -0.96
C ILE A 952 26.98 42.25 -1.80
N GLU A 953 26.55 42.80 -2.94
CA GLU A 953 25.61 42.14 -3.85
C GLU A 953 25.64 42.77 -5.25
N TRP A 954 25.14 42.05 -6.26
CA TRP A 954 25.02 42.54 -7.64
C TRP A 954 23.86 41.92 -8.43
N GLN A 955 23.38 42.63 -9.46
CA GLN A 955 22.39 42.18 -10.46
C GLN A 955 22.78 42.62 -11.86
N LEU A 956 22.44 41.82 -12.87
CA LEU A 956 22.53 42.19 -14.28
C LEU A 956 21.13 42.44 -14.85
N ILE A 957 20.91 43.64 -15.38
CA ILE A 957 19.70 44.03 -16.10
C ILE A 957 20.02 44.08 -17.60
N ILE A 958 19.22 43.37 -18.39
CA ILE A 958 19.35 43.28 -19.85
C ILE A 958 18.17 44.02 -20.46
N GLU A 959 18.47 45.06 -21.24
CA GLU A 959 17.48 45.95 -21.87
C GLU A 959 17.84 46.21 -23.33
N ASN A 960 16.87 46.61 -24.15
CA ASN A 960 17.13 47.09 -25.51
C ASN A 960 17.83 48.47 -25.44
N ASP A 961 18.71 48.82 -26.39
CA ASP A 961 19.27 50.17 -26.47
C ASP A 961 18.11 51.19 -26.56
N PRO A 962 17.97 52.12 -25.60
CA PRO A 962 16.89 53.10 -25.58
C PRO A 962 16.91 54.05 -26.79
N ARG A 963 18.02 54.10 -27.55
CA ARG A 963 18.15 54.87 -28.80
C ARG A 963 17.78 54.07 -30.07
N GLY A 964 17.42 52.79 -29.95
CA GLY A 964 16.96 51.96 -31.06
C GLY A 964 18.07 51.45 -31.99
N ASN A 965 19.34 51.50 -31.57
CA ASN A 965 20.41 50.81 -32.30
C ASN A 965 20.35 49.30 -32.01
N ASN A 966 20.88 48.46 -32.89
CA ASN A 966 20.95 46.99 -32.73
C ASN A 966 21.95 46.54 -31.62
N ARG A 967 21.99 47.23 -30.48
CA ARG A 967 22.82 46.92 -29.32
C ARG A 967 21.96 46.51 -28.14
N THR A 968 22.50 45.63 -27.30
CA THR A 968 21.88 45.28 -26.01
C THR A 968 22.54 46.08 -24.88
N MET A 969 21.73 46.65 -24.01
CA MET A 969 22.19 47.37 -22.82
C MET A 969 22.32 46.39 -21.65
N LEU A 970 23.52 46.33 -21.07
CA LEU A 970 23.89 45.50 -19.93
C LEU A 970 24.18 46.41 -18.74
N THR A 971 23.21 46.55 -17.84
CA THR A 971 23.35 47.38 -16.65
C THR A 971 23.65 46.50 -15.44
N PHE A 972 24.82 46.65 -14.85
CA PHE A 972 25.24 45.99 -13.64
C PHE A 972 24.93 46.86 -12.43
N TYR A 973 23.90 46.48 -11.69
CA TYR A 973 23.63 47.03 -10.37
C TYR A 973 24.51 46.36 -9.35
N TYR A 974 25.14 47.15 -8.47
CA TYR A 974 25.98 46.60 -7.41
C TYR A 974 25.83 47.39 -6.11
N VAL A 975 26.08 46.72 -5.00
CA VAL A 975 26.10 47.29 -3.65
C VAL A 975 27.54 47.26 -3.17
N GLU A 976 28.14 48.43 -3.00
CA GLU A 976 29.55 48.57 -2.61
C GLU A 976 29.81 48.08 -1.19
N LYS A 977 30.85 47.24 -1.03
CA LYS A 977 31.47 46.99 0.28
C LYS A 977 32.67 47.92 0.51
N THR A 978 33.38 48.24 -0.57
CA THR A 978 34.49 49.19 -0.63
C THR A 978 34.35 50.05 -1.88
N ILE A 979 34.80 51.30 -1.82
CA ILE A 979 34.70 52.24 -2.95
C ILE A 979 35.54 51.70 -4.12
N MET A 980 34.90 51.49 -5.27
CA MET A 980 35.54 51.02 -6.50
C MET A 980 35.25 52.00 -7.66
N SER A 981 36.22 52.19 -8.56
CA SER A 981 35.99 52.98 -9.78
C SER A 981 35.07 52.22 -10.74
N SER A 982 34.00 52.88 -11.20
CA SER A 982 33.09 52.32 -12.22
C SER A 982 33.82 52.03 -13.54
N GLU A 983 34.88 52.78 -13.86
CA GLU A 983 35.71 52.55 -15.04
C GLU A 983 36.56 51.28 -14.90
N TYR A 984 37.07 51.00 -13.70
CA TYR A 984 37.79 49.76 -13.41
C TYR A 984 36.88 48.52 -13.54
N LEU A 985 35.67 48.57 -12.94
CA LEU A 985 34.67 47.50 -13.07
C LEU A 985 34.33 47.23 -14.54
N LYS A 986 34.14 48.30 -15.32
CA LYS A 986 33.85 48.22 -16.74
C LYS A 986 34.97 47.53 -17.53
N THR A 987 36.21 47.94 -17.35
CA THR A 987 37.35 47.33 -18.05
C THR A 987 37.49 45.84 -17.72
N CYS A 988 37.30 45.46 -16.46
CA CYS A 988 37.38 44.05 -16.04
C CYS A 988 36.26 43.20 -16.65
N VAL A 989 35.00 43.66 -16.60
CA VAL A 989 33.87 42.94 -17.19
C VAL A 989 33.98 42.84 -18.72
N GLU A 990 34.40 43.91 -19.40
CA GLU A 990 34.65 43.87 -20.85
C GLU A 990 35.73 42.84 -21.22
N THR A 991 36.82 42.78 -20.44
CA THR A 991 37.89 41.80 -20.63
C THR A 991 37.36 40.38 -20.46
N TYR A 992 36.54 40.16 -19.44
CA TYR A 992 35.94 38.85 -19.17
C TYR A 992 34.95 38.43 -20.27
N LEU A 993 34.08 39.34 -20.72
CA LEU A 993 33.17 39.08 -21.84
C LEU A 993 33.93 38.74 -23.13
N LYS A 994 35.07 39.37 -23.41
CA LYS A 994 35.94 39.00 -24.55
C LYS A 994 36.53 37.59 -24.41
N GLN A 995 36.82 37.14 -23.18
CA GLN A 995 37.27 35.76 -22.96
C GLN A 995 36.15 34.75 -23.22
N CYS A 996 34.94 35.02 -22.76
CA CYS A 996 33.79 34.14 -22.95
C CYS A 996 33.29 34.09 -24.39
N LEU A 997 33.26 35.24 -25.09
CA LEU A 997 32.68 35.40 -26.43
C LEU A 997 33.70 35.28 -27.57
N GLY A 998 34.99 35.19 -27.24
CA GLY A 998 36.10 35.17 -28.18
C GLY A 998 36.70 36.56 -28.42
N SER A 999 38.03 36.62 -28.52
CA SER A 999 38.80 37.87 -28.58
C SER A 999 38.49 38.77 -29.78
N SER A 1000 37.90 38.21 -30.85
CA SER A 1000 37.49 38.93 -32.06
C SER A 1000 36.06 39.47 -32.00
N PHE A 1001 35.30 39.22 -30.92
CA PHE A 1001 33.92 39.68 -30.79
C PHE A 1001 33.85 41.20 -30.53
N PRO A 1002 33.07 41.97 -31.31
CA PRO A 1002 33.03 43.43 -31.19
C PRO A 1002 32.12 43.88 -30.04
N ILE A 1003 32.65 43.85 -28.80
CA ILE A 1003 31.91 44.21 -27.58
C ILE A 1003 31.30 45.62 -27.65
N GLU A 1004 32.09 46.63 -28.05
CA GLU A 1004 31.66 48.04 -28.05
C GLU A 1004 30.56 48.35 -29.10
N ASP A 1005 30.56 47.58 -30.20
CA ASP A 1005 29.55 47.68 -31.26
C ASP A 1005 28.28 46.88 -30.93
N SER A 1006 28.37 45.90 -30.04
CA SER A 1006 27.26 44.98 -29.70
C SER A 1006 26.57 45.31 -28.39
N PHE A 1007 27.30 45.86 -27.40
CA PHE A 1007 26.80 46.07 -26.05
C PHE A 1007 27.02 47.50 -25.54
N ILE A 1008 26.07 47.99 -24.73
CA ILE A 1008 26.24 49.18 -23.89
C ILE A 1008 26.36 48.70 -22.44
N ILE A 1009 27.57 48.75 -21.87
CA ILE A 1009 27.82 48.27 -20.51
C ILE A 1009 27.80 49.44 -19.53
N ARG A 1010 26.99 49.33 -18.47
CA ARG A 1010 26.83 50.33 -17.40
C ARG A 1010 27.01 49.71 -16.02
N PHE A 1011 27.50 50.51 -15.09
CA PHE A 1011 27.66 50.16 -13.69
C PHE A 1011 26.98 51.22 -12.84
N GLU A 1012 26.01 50.81 -12.02
CA GLU A 1012 25.30 51.70 -11.10
C GLU A 1012 25.38 51.17 -9.67
N SER A 1013 25.94 51.99 -8.79
CA SER A 1013 25.98 51.73 -7.34
C SER A 1013 24.62 52.04 -6.75
N ILE A 1014 24.01 51.07 -6.07
CA ILE A 1014 22.64 51.18 -5.56
C ILE A 1014 22.56 50.73 -4.10
N LEU A 1015 21.49 51.13 -3.41
CA LEU A 1015 21.22 50.68 -2.03
C LEU A 1015 20.72 49.24 -2.03
N TYR A 1016 21.11 48.44 -1.03
CA TYR A 1016 20.71 47.02 -0.92
C TYR A 1016 19.20 46.78 -1.02
N GLN A 1017 18.40 47.68 -0.45
CA GLN A 1017 16.93 47.64 -0.48
C GLN A 1017 16.31 47.91 -1.87
N THR A 1018 17.06 48.48 -2.81
CA THR A 1018 16.60 48.78 -4.17
C THR A 1018 16.82 47.64 -5.16
N LEU A 1019 17.53 46.59 -4.74
CA LEU A 1019 17.70 45.36 -5.51
C LEU A 1019 16.34 44.73 -5.87
N ILE A 1020 16.21 44.29 -7.11
CA ILE A 1020 14.96 43.77 -7.66
C ILE A 1020 14.71 42.34 -7.21
N ARG A 1021 13.49 42.07 -6.72
CA ARG A 1021 13.09 40.76 -6.20
C ARG A 1021 11.88 40.22 -6.94
N ASP A 1022 11.74 38.90 -6.93
CA ASP A 1022 10.52 38.22 -7.38
C ASP A 1022 9.36 38.56 -6.44
N GLN A 1023 8.22 38.98 -6.99
CA GLN A 1023 7.07 39.40 -6.18
C GLN A 1023 6.36 38.24 -5.44
N THR A 1024 6.57 36.99 -5.87
CA THR A 1024 5.91 35.82 -5.26
C THR A 1024 6.75 35.20 -4.16
N SER A 1025 8.02 34.94 -4.43
CA SER A 1025 8.95 34.26 -3.54
C SER A 1025 9.81 35.21 -2.70
N ASN A 1026 9.80 36.51 -3.03
CA ASN A 1026 10.69 37.53 -2.46
C ASN A 1026 12.19 37.26 -2.67
N LYS A 1027 12.51 36.37 -3.61
CA LYS A 1027 13.87 35.98 -3.97
C LYS A 1027 14.58 37.09 -4.75
N LEU A 1028 15.86 37.32 -4.47
CA LEU A 1028 16.69 38.20 -5.28
C LEU A 1028 16.85 37.66 -6.71
N LEU A 1029 16.57 38.50 -7.72
CA LEU A 1029 16.72 38.13 -9.12
C LEU A 1029 18.11 38.53 -9.64
N LYS A 1030 19.02 37.58 -9.77
CA LYS A 1030 20.41 37.87 -10.18
C LYS A 1030 20.56 38.45 -11.59
N ILE A 1031 19.79 37.93 -12.54
CA ILE A 1031 19.78 38.39 -13.94
C ILE A 1031 18.33 38.62 -14.33
N ILE A 1032 18.05 39.78 -14.89
CA ILE A 1032 16.71 40.23 -15.24
C ILE A 1032 16.75 40.69 -16.70
N ASP A 1033 16.00 40.00 -17.54
CA ASP A 1033 15.81 40.39 -18.94
C ASP A 1033 14.49 41.16 -19.06
N ARG A 1034 14.58 42.45 -19.40
CA ARG A 1034 13.44 43.38 -19.55
C ARG A 1034 13.07 43.61 -21.01
N ARG A 1035 13.69 42.86 -21.94
CA ARG A 1035 13.35 42.97 -23.37
C ARG A 1035 11.98 42.36 -23.69
N PHE A 1036 11.41 41.56 -22.78
CA PHE A 1036 10.18 40.79 -22.95
C PHE A 1036 9.14 41.07 -21.86
#